data_AF-A0A9Q9H9H0-F1
#
_entry.id   AF-A0A9Q9H9H0-F1
#
_cell.length_a   1.000
_cell.length_b   1.000
_cell.length_c   1.000
_cell.angle_alpha   90.00
_cell.angle_beta   90.00
_cell.angle_gamma   90.00
#
_symmetry.space_group_name_H-M   'P 1'
#
loop_
_entity.id
_entity.type
_entity.pdbx_description
1 polymer ?
#
loop_
_entity_poly.entity_id
_entity_poly.type
_entity_poly.pdbx_seq_one_letter_code
_entity_poly.pdbx_strand_id
1 'polypeptide(L)'
;MPATPAPSSPTEDDLRFLLLRQLDAAPEGSQRAIAAAMGISLGRLNGLLRATADQGLIQIGKRGGPDKRQRFSYVITAKGAAEKTRLRDQFLARKFAEYDALHAELTGSSSGLSPLKHRTHPMQDNLTPIPELYVSYESAQKLKVEAADLTSHDLSPRQICDLELLMNGGFNPLKGFLSEEDYNGVVENMRLADGSLWPMPITLDVSEEFANSIELGQDIALRDQEGVILATMTVTDRWEPNKAREAEKVFGADDDAHPAVNYLHNVAGKIYLGGPIVGIQQPVHYDFRGRRDTPNELRSYFRKLGWRRVVAFQTRNPLHRAHQELTFRAAREAQANLLIHPVVGMTKPGDIDHFTRVRCYEAVLDQYPAATTTMSLLNLAMRMAGPREAVWHGLIRKNHGCTHFIVGRDHAGPGKNSAGEDFYGPYDAQDLFREHEAEIGIEMVDFKHMVYVQDRAQYEPADEIEDKDNVTILNISGTELRRRLQEGLEIPEWFSFPTVVEELRKTKPPRAEQGFTVFFTGFSGSGKSTIANALMVKLMEMGGRPVTLLDGDIVRKNLSSELGFSKEHRDLNIRRIGYVASEITKNGGIAICAPIAPYATTRRAVREDIEQFGAFVEVHVATSIEECERRDRKGLYKLAREGKIKEFTGISDPYDVPVNPELTVETENVEVDNCAHQVLLKLESMGLIKG
;
A
#
# COMPACT_ATOMS: atom_id res chain seq x y z
N MET A 1 29.91 -43.51 54.11
CA MET A 1 29.09 -43.86 52.94
C MET A 1 27.81 -43.03 53.02
N PRO A 2 27.60 -42.01 52.18
CA PRO A 2 26.30 -41.37 52.08
C PRO A 2 25.33 -42.34 51.40
N ALA A 3 24.12 -42.43 51.94
CA ALA A 3 23.08 -43.33 51.44
C ALA A 3 22.70 -42.97 50.01
N THR A 4 22.73 -43.94 49.10
CA THR A 4 22.11 -43.85 47.78
C THR A 4 20.67 -43.37 47.92
N PRO A 5 20.25 -42.28 47.26
CA PRO A 5 18.85 -41.87 47.28
C PRO A 5 18.00 -42.95 46.60
N ALA A 6 16.97 -43.40 47.31
CA ALA A 6 15.99 -44.33 46.76
C ALA A 6 15.31 -43.70 45.53
N PRO A 7 15.03 -44.46 44.46
CA PRO A 7 14.31 -43.93 43.30
C PRO A 7 12.97 -43.34 43.75
N SER A 8 12.70 -42.10 43.37
CA SER A 8 11.44 -41.42 43.64
C SER A 8 10.29 -42.28 43.10
N SER A 9 9.34 -42.64 43.95
CA SER A 9 8.13 -43.33 43.49
C SER A 9 7.41 -42.44 42.47
N PRO A 10 6.95 -42.97 41.32
CA PRO A 10 6.25 -42.17 40.31
C PRO A 10 5.09 -41.41 40.94
N THR A 11 4.98 -40.11 40.62
CA THR A 11 3.83 -39.31 41.05
C THR A 11 2.55 -39.85 40.40
N GLU A 12 1.37 -39.55 40.98
CA GLU A 12 0.10 -39.98 40.36
C GLU A 12 -0.07 -39.45 38.93
N ASP A 13 0.42 -38.24 38.67
CA ASP A 13 0.42 -37.62 37.34
C ASP A 13 1.35 -38.34 36.35
N ASP A 14 2.48 -38.90 36.82
CA ASP A 14 3.36 -39.72 35.98
C ASP A 14 2.68 -41.04 35.59
N LEU A 15 1.99 -41.67 36.55
CA LEU A 15 1.23 -42.89 36.29
C LEU A 15 0.06 -42.61 35.34
N ARG A 16 -0.59 -41.45 35.45
CA ARG A 16 -1.64 -41.02 34.52
C ARG A 16 -1.08 -40.76 33.11
N PHE A 17 0.07 -40.10 33.00
CA PHE A 17 0.76 -39.91 31.71
C PHE A 17 1.13 -41.25 31.08
N LEU A 18 1.77 -42.15 31.84
CA LEU A 18 2.17 -43.47 31.35
C LEU A 18 0.96 -44.30 30.93
N LEU A 19 -0.16 -44.21 31.64
CA LEU A 19 -1.42 -44.85 31.25
C LEU A 19 -1.93 -44.31 29.90
N LEU A 20 -2.09 -42.99 29.77
CA LEU A 20 -2.58 -42.36 28.53
C LEU A 20 -1.61 -42.60 27.35
N ARG A 21 -0.30 -42.66 27.60
CA ARG A 21 0.69 -43.04 26.60
C ARG A 21 0.53 -44.49 26.17
N GLN A 22 0.34 -45.40 27.12
CA GLN A 22 0.22 -46.83 26.85
C GLN A 22 -1.09 -47.17 26.12
N LEU A 23 -2.20 -46.50 26.47
CA LEU A 23 -3.48 -46.67 25.80
C LEU A 23 -3.47 -46.13 24.37
N ASP A 24 -2.68 -45.10 24.07
CA ASP A 24 -2.51 -44.57 22.71
C ASP A 24 -1.60 -45.47 21.86
N ALA A 25 -0.51 -45.97 22.44
CA ALA A 25 0.47 -46.80 21.73
C ALA A 25 -0.05 -48.23 21.49
N ALA A 26 -0.86 -48.76 22.41
CA ALA A 26 -1.39 -50.11 22.35
C ALA A 26 -2.84 -50.16 22.86
N PRO A 27 -3.81 -49.58 22.12
CA PRO A 27 -5.22 -49.50 22.53
C PRO A 27 -5.87 -50.87 22.72
N GLU A 28 -5.31 -51.89 22.06
CA GLU A 28 -5.79 -53.28 22.09
C GLU A 28 -5.08 -54.16 23.15
N GLY A 29 -4.24 -53.56 23.99
CA GLY A 29 -3.50 -54.26 25.03
C GLY A 29 -4.40 -54.85 26.12
N SER A 30 -4.14 -56.09 26.54
CA SER A 30 -4.81 -56.64 27.73
C SER A 30 -4.41 -55.86 28.99
N GLN A 31 -5.29 -55.77 29.99
CA GLN A 31 -4.98 -55.09 31.26
C GLN A 31 -3.68 -55.61 31.92
N ARG A 32 -3.39 -56.91 31.81
CA ARG A 32 -2.13 -57.48 32.32
C ARG A 32 -0.91 -56.98 31.57
N ALA A 33 -1.01 -56.84 30.24
CA ALA A 33 0.07 -56.29 29.42
C ALA A 33 0.31 -54.80 29.72
N ILE A 34 -0.77 -54.03 29.89
CA ILE A 34 -0.70 -52.61 30.26
C ILE A 34 -0.06 -52.45 31.65
N ALA A 35 -0.49 -53.25 32.64
CA ALA A 35 0.06 -53.20 34.00
C ALA A 35 1.57 -53.54 34.02
N ALA A 36 1.97 -54.56 33.26
CA ALA A 36 3.38 -54.95 33.12
C ALA A 36 4.21 -53.86 32.44
N ALA A 37 3.71 -53.26 31.35
CA ALA A 37 4.40 -52.17 30.65
C ALA A 37 4.58 -50.92 31.52
N MET A 38 3.65 -50.68 32.43
CA MET A 38 3.72 -49.57 33.40
C MET A 38 4.49 -49.92 34.68
N GLY A 39 4.90 -51.18 34.88
CA GLY A 39 5.59 -51.62 36.09
C GLY A 39 4.73 -51.54 37.36
N ILE A 40 3.41 -51.68 37.27
CA ILE A 40 2.47 -51.58 38.40
C ILE A 40 1.63 -52.84 38.59
N SER A 41 1.04 -53.01 39.77
CA SER A 41 0.12 -54.11 40.03
C SER A 41 -1.20 -53.95 39.26
N LEU A 42 -1.84 -55.08 38.93
CA LEU A 42 -3.14 -55.08 38.23
C LEU A 42 -4.23 -54.32 39.01
N GLY A 43 -4.21 -54.40 40.35
CA GLY A 43 -5.12 -53.66 41.21
C GLY A 43 -4.92 -52.13 41.09
N ARG A 44 -3.66 -51.68 41.04
CA ARG A 44 -3.32 -50.26 40.86
C ARG A 44 -3.71 -49.75 39.48
N LEU A 45 -3.49 -50.55 38.44
CA LEU A 45 -3.96 -50.23 37.08
C LEU A 45 -5.48 -50.05 37.04
N ASN A 46 -6.23 -50.96 37.67
CA ASN A 46 -7.70 -50.87 37.69
C ASN A 46 -8.19 -49.59 38.40
N GLY A 47 -7.52 -49.17 39.48
CA GLY A 47 -7.79 -47.90 40.14
C GLY A 47 -7.55 -46.70 39.21
N LEU A 48 -6.40 -46.68 38.51
CA LEU A 48 -6.05 -45.63 37.55
C LEU A 48 -7.02 -45.56 36.36
N LEU A 49 -7.40 -46.71 35.79
CA LEU A 49 -8.37 -46.76 34.68
C LEU A 49 -9.73 -46.20 35.09
N ARG A 50 -10.21 -46.52 36.30
CA ARG A 50 -11.46 -45.95 36.84
C ARG A 50 -11.35 -44.44 37.02
N ALA A 51 -10.33 -43.96 37.73
CA ALA A 51 -10.14 -42.53 37.95
C ALA A 51 -10.01 -41.72 36.65
N THR A 52 -9.31 -42.28 35.66
CA THR A 52 -9.11 -41.63 34.34
C THR A 52 -10.41 -41.62 33.52
N ALA A 53 -11.26 -42.64 33.66
CA ALA A 53 -12.58 -42.68 33.05
C ALA A 53 -13.57 -41.72 33.74
N ASP A 54 -13.56 -41.67 35.07
CA ASP A 54 -14.41 -40.76 35.87
C ASP A 54 -14.10 -39.28 35.55
N GLN A 55 -12.85 -38.96 35.22
CA GLN A 55 -12.42 -37.62 34.79
C GLN A 55 -12.77 -37.29 33.32
N GLY A 56 -13.31 -38.25 32.57
CA GLY A 56 -13.66 -38.12 31.16
C GLY A 56 -12.46 -38.11 30.22
N LEU A 57 -11.29 -38.59 30.65
CA LEU A 57 -10.06 -38.63 29.84
C LEU A 57 -10.02 -39.85 28.92
N ILE A 58 -10.70 -40.94 29.30
CA ILE A 58 -10.86 -42.15 28.48
C ILE A 58 -12.31 -42.63 28.49
N GLN A 59 -12.72 -43.31 27.43
CA GLN A 59 -13.96 -44.06 27.35
C GLN A 59 -13.67 -45.57 27.39
N ILE A 60 -14.44 -46.30 28.20
CA ILE A 60 -14.30 -47.76 28.34
C ILE A 60 -15.42 -48.44 27.54
N GLY A 61 -15.06 -49.12 26.46
CA GLY A 61 -15.95 -49.95 25.67
C GLY A 61 -15.87 -51.43 26.07
N LYS A 62 -16.85 -52.21 25.62
CA LYS A 62 -16.81 -53.69 25.68
C LYS A 62 -16.44 -54.23 24.30
N ARG A 63 -15.47 -55.14 24.24
CA ARG A 63 -15.09 -55.82 22.99
C ARG A 63 -15.88 -57.12 22.83
N GLY A 64 -16.46 -57.33 21.66
CA GLY A 64 -17.11 -58.59 21.29
C GLY A 64 -16.07 -59.56 20.72
N GLY A 65 -15.74 -60.61 21.46
CA GLY A 65 -14.78 -61.63 21.03
C GLY A 65 -14.68 -62.82 21.99
N PRO A 66 -14.15 -63.97 21.55
CA PRO A 66 -14.07 -65.19 22.35
C PRO A 66 -13.02 -65.13 23.48
N ASP A 67 -12.02 -64.27 23.38
CA ASP A 67 -10.98 -64.11 24.41
C ASP A 67 -11.46 -63.20 25.57
N LYS A 68 -11.81 -63.83 26.69
CA LYS A 68 -12.24 -63.14 27.92
C LYS A 68 -11.15 -62.20 28.50
N ARG A 69 -9.88 -62.30 28.08
CA ARG A 69 -8.77 -61.46 28.56
C ARG A 69 -8.71 -60.09 27.87
N GLN A 70 -9.42 -59.89 26.76
CA GLN A 70 -9.49 -58.63 26.01
C GLN A 70 -10.91 -58.04 25.99
N ARG A 71 -11.64 -58.20 27.09
CA ARG A 71 -13.07 -57.85 27.18
C ARG A 71 -13.38 -56.34 27.12
N PHE A 72 -12.37 -55.50 27.35
CA PHE A 72 -12.51 -54.03 27.42
C PHE A 72 -11.67 -53.38 26.33
N SER A 73 -12.21 -52.33 25.71
CA SER A 73 -11.48 -51.40 24.85
C SER A 73 -11.40 -50.03 25.53
N TYR A 74 -10.31 -49.31 25.27
CA TYR A 74 -10.05 -48.01 25.87
C TYR A 74 -9.77 -47.01 24.76
N VAL A 75 -10.55 -45.93 24.70
CA VAL A 75 -10.38 -44.86 23.72
C VAL A 75 -10.08 -43.57 24.46
N ILE A 76 -9.03 -42.86 24.05
CA ILE A 76 -8.67 -41.56 24.62
C ILE A 76 -9.62 -40.50 24.05
N THR A 77 -10.22 -39.67 24.91
CA THR A 77 -11.07 -38.56 24.48
C THR A 77 -10.24 -37.36 24.03
N ALA A 78 -10.84 -36.37 23.35
CA ALA A 78 -10.14 -35.11 23.04
C ALA A 78 -9.56 -34.44 24.31
N LYS A 79 -10.32 -34.48 25.42
CA LYS A 79 -9.86 -34.02 26.74
C LYS A 79 -8.68 -34.84 27.26
N GLY A 80 -8.70 -36.16 27.09
CA GLY A 80 -7.59 -37.05 27.41
C GLY A 80 -6.33 -36.80 26.58
N ALA A 81 -6.48 -36.47 25.30
CA ALA A 81 -5.35 -36.14 24.41
C ALA A 81 -4.69 -34.81 24.79
N ALA A 82 -5.50 -33.79 25.12
CA ALA A 82 -5.01 -32.52 25.64
C ALA A 82 -4.27 -32.70 26.97
N GLU A 83 -4.86 -33.46 27.90
CA GLU A 83 -4.27 -33.74 29.22
C GLU A 83 -2.98 -34.58 29.10
N LYS A 84 -2.95 -35.57 28.20
CA LYS A 84 -1.74 -36.33 27.89
C LYS A 84 -0.61 -35.41 27.41
N THR A 85 -0.93 -34.43 26.57
CA THR A 85 0.06 -33.46 26.06
C THR A 85 0.59 -32.57 27.19
N ARG A 86 -0.30 -32.07 28.07
CA ARG A 86 0.08 -31.29 29.25
C ARG A 86 0.98 -32.09 30.20
N LEU A 87 0.60 -33.32 30.52
CA LEU A 87 1.34 -34.20 31.43
C LEU A 87 2.68 -34.66 30.84
N ARG A 88 2.77 -34.85 29.51
CA ARG A 88 4.02 -35.19 28.80
C ARG A 88 5.10 -34.15 29.08
N ASP A 89 4.74 -32.88 28.97
CA ASP A 89 5.68 -31.77 29.16
C ASP A 89 6.18 -31.73 30.61
N GLN A 90 5.28 -31.93 31.59
CA GLN A 90 5.64 -31.99 33.02
C GLN A 90 6.47 -33.24 33.37
N PHE A 91 6.18 -34.38 32.76
CA PHE A 91 6.94 -35.62 32.94
C PHE A 91 8.36 -35.46 32.41
N LEU A 92 8.53 -34.92 31.20
CA LEU A 92 9.84 -34.68 30.60
C LEU A 92 10.65 -33.67 31.42
N ALA A 93 10.06 -32.55 31.83
CA ALA A 93 10.76 -31.55 32.64
C ALA A 93 11.33 -32.15 33.94
N ARG A 94 10.55 -32.99 34.64
CA ARG A 94 11.00 -33.67 35.86
C ARG A 94 12.09 -34.71 35.58
N LYS A 95 11.95 -35.52 34.52
CA LYS A 95 12.98 -36.51 34.17
C LYS A 95 14.29 -35.87 33.71
N PHE A 96 14.25 -34.72 33.04
CA PHE A 96 15.45 -33.95 32.73
C PHE A 96 16.09 -33.40 34.01
N ALA A 97 15.31 -32.82 34.93
CA ALA A 97 15.83 -32.33 36.21
C ALA A 97 16.46 -33.45 37.07
N GLU A 98 15.82 -34.63 37.13
CA GLU A 98 16.38 -35.82 37.81
C GLU A 98 17.70 -36.26 37.16
N TYR A 99 17.74 -36.29 35.83
CA TYR A 99 18.94 -36.66 35.08
C TYR A 99 20.07 -35.63 35.28
N ASP A 100 19.77 -34.34 35.25
CA ASP A 100 20.76 -33.27 35.47
C ASP A 100 21.31 -33.30 36.89
N ALA A 101 20.46 -33.55 37.89
CA ALA A 101 20.89 -33.72 39.28
C ALA A 101 21.82 -34.93 39.42
N LEU A 102 21.46 -36.08 38.83
CA LEU A 102 22.27 -37.29 38.88
C LEU A 102 23.60 -37.14 38.11
N HIS A 103 23.57 -36.47 36.96
CA HIS A 103 24.76 -36.17 36.17
C HIS A 103 25.71 -35.24 36.92
N ALA A 104 25.17 -34.19 37.56
CA ALA A 104 25.94 -33.28 38.40
C ALA A 104 26.57 -34.01 39.59
N GLU A 105 25.84 -34.93 40.22
CA GLU A 105 26.36 -35.77 41.31
C GLU A 105 27.50 -36.68 40.84
N LEU A 106 27.38 -37.30 39.66
CA LEU A 106 28.37 -38.26 39.14
C LEU A 106 29.61 -37.61 38.52
N THR A 107 29.49 -36.41 37.94
CA THR A 107 30.54 -35.80 37.11
C THR A 107 31.06 -34.45 37.63
N GLY A 108 30.40 -33.86 38.63
CA GLY A 108 30.72 -32.51 39.13
C GLY A 108 30.32 -31.38 38.17
N SER A 109 29.57 -31.67 37.11
CA SER A 109 29.14 -30.71 36.09
C SER A 109 27.69 -30.97 35.65
N SER A 110 26.95 -29.91 35.31
CA SER A 110 25.62 -30.08 34.70
C SER A 110 25.77 -30.76 33.34
N SER A 111 24.78 -31.56 32.94
CA SER A 111 24.89 -32.39 31.73
C SER A 111 24.93 -31.59 30.42
N GLY A 112 24.62 -30.29 30.47
CA GLY A 112 24.44 -29.44 29.29
C GLY A 112 23.22 -29.81 28.43
N LEU A 113 22.44 -30.83 28.82
CA LEU A 113 21.24 -31.24 28.09
C LEU A 113 20.08 -30.31 28.38
N SER A 114 19.88 -29.35 27.50
CA SER A 114 18.68 -28.53 27.50
C SER A 114 17.45 -29.40 27.15
N PRO A 115 16.33 -29.30 27.91
CA PRO A 115 15.07 -29.97 27.59
C PRO A 115 14.68 -29.78 26.13
N LEU A 116 13.88 -30.69 25.55
CA LEU A 116 13.43 -30.59 24.14
C LEU A 116 12.83 -29.23 23.76
N LYS A 117 12.23 -28.49 24.70
CA LYS A 117 11.76 -27.09 24.50
C LYS A 117 12.88 -26.06 24.23
N HIS A 118 14.12 -26.41 24.54
CA HIS A 118 15.30 -25.56 24.39
C HIS A 118 16.30 -26.07 23.32
N ARG A 119 16.04 -27.23 22.68
CA ARG A 119 16.85 -27.73 21.55
C ARG A 119 16.51 -27.08 20.20
N THR A 120 15.31 -26.55 20.09
CA THR A 120 15.09 -25.42 19.20
C THR A 120 15.60 -24.19 19.94
N HIS A 121 16.60 -23.48 19.42
CA HIS A 121 16.55 -22.03 19.62
C HIS A 121 15.12 -21.66 19.19
N PRO A 122 14.25 -21.15 20.10
CA PRO A 122 12.95 -20.65 19.65
C PRO A 122 13.27 -19.72 18.48
N MET A 123 12.70 -20.01 17.31
CA MET A 123 12.91 -19.16 16.17
C MET A 123 12.61 -17.74 16.65
N GLN A 124 13.59 -16.83 16.49
CA GLN A 124 13.38 -15.46 16.91
C GLN A 124 12.07 -14.99 16.29
N ASP A 125 11.22 -14.32 17.07
CA ASP A 125 9.85 -14.02 16.66
C ASP A 125 9.78 -13.26 15.32
N ASN A 126 10.79 -12.43 15.03
CA ASN A 126 10.92 -11.70 13.76
C ASN A 126 11.28 -12.58 12.54
N LEU A 127 11.65 -13.84 12.73
CA LEU A 127 11.95 -14.81 11.67
C LEU A 127 10.93 -15.95 11.62
N THR A 128 9.98 -16.00 12.55
CA THR A 128 8.88 -16.98 12.52
C THR A 128 7.92 -16.66 11.37
N PRO A 129 7.52 -17.63 10.54
CA PRO A 129 6.53 -17.36 9.51
C PRO A 129 5.24 -16.79 10.09
N ILE A 130 4.67 -15.78 9.44
CA ILE A 130 3.40 -15.18 9.83
C ILE A 130 2.23 -15.88 9.11
N PRO A 131 1.04 -15.95 9.73
CA PRO A 131 -0.13 -16.50 9.09
C PRO A 131 -0.53 -15.68 7.85
N GLU A 132 -0.66 -16.38 6.72
CA GLU A 132 -1.23 -15.88 5.46
C GLU A 132 -2.70 -16.29 5.36
N LEU A 133 -3.47 -15.63 4.49
CA LEU A 133 -4.89 -15.94 4.23
C LEU A 133 -5.09 -16.74 2.94
N TYR A 134 -4.01 -17.20 2.30
CA TYR A 134 -4.08 -18.06 1.14
C TYR A 134 -4.56 -19.47 1.51
N VAL A 135 -5.45 -20.02 0.68
CA VAL A 135 -5.80 -21.44 0.77
C VAL A 135 -4.73 -22.32 0.11
N SER A 136 -4.82 -23.63 0.35
CA SER A 136 -3.99 -24.60 -0.35
C SER A 136 -4.20 -24.53 -1.88
N TYR A 137 -3.20 -24.95 -2.67
CA TYR A 137 -3.30 -24.97 -4.12
C TYR A 137 -4.54 -25.73 -4.63
N GLU A 138 -4.85 -26.89 -4.05
CA GLU A 138 -6.02 -27.69 -4.42
C GLU A 138 -7.34 -26.95 -4.11
N SER A 139 -7.41 -26.34 -2.92
CA SER A 139 -8.56 -25.51 -2.52
C SER A 139 -8.73 -24.29 -3.42
N ALA A 140 -7.62 -23.67 -3.85
CA ALA A 140 -7.66 -22.51 -4.74
C ALA A 140 -8.26 -22.88 -6.10
N GLN A 141 -7.89 -24.02 -6.69
CA GLN A 141 -8.47 -24.48 -7.97
C GLN A 141 -9.98 -24.71 -7.86
N LYS A 142 -10.43 -25.29 -6.74
CA LYS A 142 -11.85 -25.51 -6.48
C LYS A 142 -12.59 -24.17 -6.29
N LEU A 143 -12.08 -23.30 -5.43
CA LEU A 143 -12.69 -21.99 -5.16
C LEU A 143 -12.73 -21.09 -6.38
N LYS A 144 -11.77 -21.18 -7.32
CA LYS A 144 -11.84 -20.43 -8.59
C LYS A 144 -13.07 -20.79 -9.41
N VAL A 145 -13.46 -22.06 -9.42
CA VAL A 145 -14.65 -22.51 -10.14
C VAL A 145 -15.92 -22.09 -9.40
N GLU A 146 -15.97 -22.29 -8.08
CA GLU A 146 -17.14 -21.93 -7.26
C GLU A 146 -17.37 -20.41 -7.21
N ALA A 147 -16.29 -19.62 -7.14
CA ALA A 147 -16.36 -18.15 -7.09
C ALA A 147 -16.78 -17.51 -8.42
N ALA A 148 -16.79 -18.27 -9.53
CA ALA A 148 -17.23 -17.76 -10.82
C ALA A 148 -18.73 -17.40 -10.83
N ASP A 149 -19.53 -18.14 -10.04
CA ASP A 149 -20.98 -17.97 -9.92
C ASP A 149 -21.39 -16.97 -8.82
N LEU A 150 -20.43 -16.48 -8.02
CA LEU A 150 -20.69 -15.49 -6.97
C LEU A 150 -20.89 -14.09 -7.54
N THR A 151 -21.71 -13.30 -6.86
CA THR A 151 -21.74 -11.84 -7.04
C THR A 151 -20.32 -11.30 -6.87
N SER A 152 -19.86 -10.53 -7.85
CA SER A 152 -18.46 -10.09 -7.91
C SER A 152 -18.31 -8.59 -7.83
N HIS A 153 -17.28 -8.15 -7.12
CA HIS A 153 -16.83 -6.77 -7.09
C HIS A 153 -15.47 -6.65 -7.77
N ASP A 154 -15.36 -5.72 -8.72
CA ASP A 154 -14.09 -5.38 -9.35
C ASP A 154 -13.37 -4.33 -8.49
N LEU A 155 -12.20 -4.71 -7.97
CA LEU A 155 -11.46 -3.93 -7.00
C LEU A 155 -10.82 -2.69 -7.65
N SER A 156 -10.83 -1.58 -6.91
CA SER A 156 -10.03 -0.41 -7.26
C SER A 156 -8.52 -0.71 -7.10
N PRO A 157 -7.62 0.07 -7.73
CA PRO A 157 -6.17 -0.09 -7.54
C PRO A 157 -5.74 -0.03 -6.07
N ARG A 158 -6.40 0.81 -5.25
CA ARG A 158 -6.14 0.89 -3.81
C ARG A 158 -6.54 -0.40 -3.10
N GLN A 159 -7.73 -0.92 -3.40
CA GLN A 159 -8.25 -2.14 -2.82
C GLN A 159 -7.42 -3.37 -3.20
N ILE A 160 -6.84 -3.42 -4.42
CA ILE A 160 -5.91 -4.48 -4.82
C ILE A 160 -4.64 -4.46 -3.96
N CYS A 161 -4.05 -3.28 -3.72
CA CYS A 161 -2.88 -3.15 -2.84
C CYS A 161 -3.19 -3.61 -1.41
N ASP A 162 -4.35 -3.21 -0.89
CA ASP A 162 -4.78 -3.59 0.46
C ASP A 162 -5.07 -5.10 0.55
N LEU A 163 -5.77 -5.67 -0.44
CA LEU A 163 -6.06 -7.09 -0.51
C LEU A 163 -4.77 -7.94 -0.54
N GLU A 164 -3.76 -7.51 -1.31
CA GLU A 164 -2.48 -8.21 -1.36
C GLU A 164 -1.81 -8.30 0.02
N LEU A 165 -1.79 -7.19 0.76
CA LEU A 165 -1.18 -7.12 2.09
C LEU A 165 -2.02 -7.80 3.17
N LEU A 166 -3.34 -7.85 3.01
CA LEU A 166 -4.20 -8.71 3.83
C LEU A 166 -3.86 -10.19 3.60
N MET A 167 -3.81 -10.62 2.34
CA MET A 167 -3.63 -12.03 2.00
C MET A 167 -2.23 -12.57 2.33
N ASN A 168 -1.18 -11.78 2.06
CA ASN A 168 0.21 -12.20 2.29
C ASN A 168 0.69 -12.01 3.74
N GLY A 169 -0.17 -11.53 4.64
CA GLY A 169 0.14 -11.30 6.05
C GLY A 169 0.83 -9.97 6.35
N GLY A 170 1.09 -9.12 5.36
CA GLY A 170 1.62 -7.77 5.57
C GLY A 170 0.80 -6.94 6.55
N PHE A 171 -0.51 -7.17 6.62
CA PHE A 171 -1.46 -6.56 7.55
C PHE A 171 -1.88 -7.45 8.73
N ASN A 172 -1.11 -8.48 9.08
CA ASN A 172 -1.35 -9.23 10.31
C ASN A 172 -1.46 -8.27 11.52
N PRO A 173 -2.49 -8.38 12.38
CA PRO A 173 -3.38 -9.53 12.58
C PRO A 173 -4.65 -9.58 11.72
N LEU A 174 -4.91 -8.60 10.84
CA LEU A 174 -6.15 -8.51 10.07
C LEU A 174 -6.46 -9.80 9.30
N LYS A 175 -7.76 -10.13 9.22
CA LYS A 175 -8.31 -11.31 8.54
C LYS A 175 -9.14 -10.98 7.30
N GLY A 176 -9.26 -9.70 6.98
CA GLY A 176 -10.07 -9.19 5.88
C GLY A 176 -10.24 -7.68 6.00
N PHE A 177 -11.19 -7.14 5.25
CA PHE A 177 -11.57 -5.73 5.39
C PHE A 177 -12.31 -5.51 6.70
N LEU A 178 -12.06 -4.37 7.34
CA LEU A 178 -12.52 -4.10 8.71
C LEU A 178 -14.06 -4.20 8.81
N SER A 179 -14.54 -4.78 9.91
CA SER A 179 -15.95 -4.69 10.32
C SER A 179 -16.32 -3.25 10.70
N GLU A 180 -17.61 -2.94 10.87
CA GLU A 180 -18.02 -1.61 11.33
C GLU A 180 -17.46 -1.31 12.74
N GLU A 181 -17.40 -2.32 13.60
CA GLU A 181 -16.86 -2.21 14.96
C GLU A 181 -15.36 -1.92 14.94
N ASP A 182 -14.58 -2.71 14.20
CA ASP A 182 -13.13 -2.49 14.06
C ASP A 182 -12.83 -1.14 13.42
N TYR A 183 -13.58 -0.76 12.37
CA TYR A 183 -13.44 0.53 11.71
C TYR A 183 -13.65 1.69 12.71
N ASN A 184 -14.72 1.65 13.50
CA ASN A 184 -15.01 2.69 14.48
C ASN A 184 -13.93 2.81 15.55
N GLY A 185 -13.39 1.68 16.02
CA GLY A 185 -12.23 1.67 16.93
C GLY A 185 -10.99 2.29 16.27
N VAL A 186 -10.65 1.85 15.07
CA VAL A 186 -9.46 2.33 14.35
C VAL A 186 -9.53 3.84 14.10
N VAL A 187 -10.68 4.35 13.67
CA VAL A 187 -10.90 5.79 13.47
C VAL A 187 -10.75 6.54 14.79
N GLU A 188 -11.38 6.09 15.87
CA GLU A 188 -11.44 6.85 17.12
C GLU A 188 -10.14 6.80 17.93
N ASN A 189 -9.50 5.64 18.04
CA ASN A 189 -8.40 5.43 18.99
C ASN A 189 -7.28 4.50 18.48
N MET A 190 -7.23 4.20 17.18
CA MET A 190 -6.23 3.31 16.57
C MET A 190 -6.26 1.88 17.13
N ARG A 191 -7.44 1.36 17.45
CA ARG A 191 -7.63 0.00 17.99
C ARG A 191 -8.62 -0.80 17.18
N LEU A 192 -8.33 -2.08 16.99
CA LEU A 192 -9.34 -3.06 16.62
C LEU A 192 -10.28 -3.32 17.82
N ALA A 193 -11.42 -3.98 17.56
CA ALA A 193 -12.39 -4.32 18.59
C ALA A 193 -11.80 -5.21 19.70
N ASP A 194 -10.79 -6.03 19.37
CA ASP A 194 -10.06 -6.88 20.32
C ASP A 194 -8.99 -6.15 21.15
N GLY A 195 -8.80 -4.85 20.90
CA GLY A 195 -7.82 -3.99 21.57
C GLY A 195 -6.44 -3.93 20.89
N SER A 196 -6.21 -4.70 19.84
CA SER A 196 -4.95 -4.67 19.10
C SER A 196 -4.70 -3.30 18.47
N LEU A 197 -3.44 -2.83 18.50
CA LEU A 197 -3.05 -1.59 17.84
C LEU A 197 -3.20 -1.71 16.31
N TRP A 198 -4.01 -0.83 15.74
CA TRP A 198 -4.14 -0.69 14.29
C TRP A 198 -4.53 0.75 13.92
N PRO A 199 -3.66 1.53 13.28
CA PRO A 199 -3.87 2.97 13.14
C PRO A 199 -4.61 3.42 11.86
N MET A 200 -4.81 2.53 10.88
CA MET A 200 -5.28 2.88 9.53
C MET A 200 -6.53 2.11 9.12
N PRO A 201 -7.65 2.75 8.71
CA PRO A 201 -8.83 2.02 8.25
C PRO A 201 -8.55 1.32 6.90
N ILE A 202 -8.78 0.00 6.86
CA ILE A 202 -8.66 -0.84 5.66
C ILE A 202 -10.03 -1.42 5.31
N THR A 203 -10.76 -0.72 4.46
CA THR A 203 -12.18 -0.99 4.17
C THR A 203 -12.39 -1.34 2.69
N LEU A 204 -13.46 -2.08 2.41
CA LEU A 204 -13.92 -2.33 1.03
C LEU A 204 -15.07 -1.37 0.72
N ASP A 205 -14.75 -0.27 0.05
CA ASP A 205 -15.72 0.73 -0.39
C ASP A 205 -16.37 0.35 -1.74
N VAL A 206 -17.70 0.44 -1.80
CA VAL A 206 -18.50 0.05 -2.98
C VAL A 206 -19.59 1.07 -3.30
N SER A 207 -20.21 0.95 -4.47
CA SER A 207 -21.39 1.73 -4.82
C SER A 207 -22.62 1.29 -4.01
N GLU A 208 -23.55 2.21 -3.79
CA GLU A 208 -24.82 1.92 -3.11
C GLU A 208 -25.65 0.87 -3.88
N GLU A 209 -25.63 0.92 -5.21
CA GLU A 209 -26.28 -0.07 -6.07
C GLU A 209 -25.73 -1.49 -5.83
N PHE A 210 -24.41 -1.65 -5.82
CA PHE A 210 -23.78 -2.95 -5.58
C PHE A 210 -24.04 -3.43 -4.15
N ALA A 211 -23.90 -2.55 -3.16
CA ALA A 211 -24.14 -2.89 -1.77
C ALA A 211 -25.58 -3.37 -1.53
N ASN A 212 -26.57 -2.77 -2.22
CA ASN A 212 -27.98 -3.17 -2.12
C ASN A 212 -28.28 -4.53 -2.76
N SER A 213 -27.41 -5.03 -3.65
CA SER A 213 -27.53 -6.37 -4.25
C SER A 213 -27.03 -7.51 -3.37
N ILE A 214 -26.42 -7.18 -2.22
CA ILE A 214 -25.75 -8.14 -1.32
C ILE A 214 -26.57 -8.33 -0.04
N GLU A 215 -26.62 -9.58 0.45
CA GLU A 215 -27.14 -9.93 1.78
C GLU A 215 -26.00 -10.14 2.80
N LEU A 216 -26.25 -9.84 4.07
CA LEU A 216 -25.28 -10.13 5.13
C LEU A 216 -25.13 -11.65 5.31
N GLY A 217 -23.89 -12.11 5.44
CA GLY A 217 -23.49 -13.52 5.45
C GLY A 217 -23.24 -14.11 4.06
N GLN A 218 -23.47 -13.35 2.99
CA GLN A 218 -23.20 -13.77 1.62
C GLN A 218 -21.69 -13.74 1.31
N ASP A 219 -21.22 -14.72 0.54
CA ASP A 219 -19.90 -14.70 -0.06
C ASP A 219 -19.90 -13.94 -1.39
N ILE A 220 -18.95 -13.03 -1.56
CA ILE A 220 -18.70 -12.31 -2.81
C ILE A 220 -17.32 -12.65 -3.37
N ALA A 221 -17.17 -12.60 -4.69
CA ALA A 221 -15.88 -12.72 -5.35
C ALA A 221 -15.22 -11.35 -5.51
N LEU A 222 -13.94 -11.24 -5.16
CA LEU A 222 -13.14 -10.03 -5.35
C LEU A 222 -12.23 -10.21 -6.56
N ARG A 223 -12.38 -9.35 -7.56
CA ARG A 223 -11.69 -9.46 -8.86
C ARG A 223 -10.76 -8.28 -9.09
N ASP A 224 -9.71 -8.49 -9.87
CA ASP A 224 -8.97 -7.37 -10.45
C ASP A 224 -9.72 -6.78 -11.66
N GLN A 225 -9.14 -5.74 -12.25
CA GLN A 225 -9.72 -5.03 -13.40
C GLN A 225 -9.78 -5.86 -14.69
N GLU A 226 -9.05 -6.98 -14.75
CA GLU A 226 -9.07 -7.93 -15.88
C GLU A 226 -10.09 -9.06 -15.65
N GLY A 227 -10.80 -9.04 -14.52
CA GLY A 227 -11.81 -10.03 -14.14
C GLY A 227 -11.23 -11.27 -13.44
N VAL A 228 -9.95 -11.24 -13.06
CA VAL A 228 -9.28 -12.35 -12.38
C VAL A 228 -9.72 -12.41 -10.92
N ILE A 229 -10.26 -13.53 -10.47
CA ILE A 229 -10.72 -13.72 -9.08
C ILE A 229 -9.53 -13.88 -8.15
N LEU A 230 -9.29 -12.90 -7.27
CA LEU A 230 -8.16 -12.89 -6.35
C LEU A 230 -8.50 -13.54 -5.00
N ALA A 231 -9.71 -13.29 -4.50
CA ALA A 231 -10.18 -13.76 -3.20
C ALA A 231 -11.71 -13.89 -3.18
N THR A 232 -12.24 -14.55 -2.16
CA THR A 232 -13.63 -14.40 -1.73
C THR A 232 -13.70 -13.67 -0.40
N MET A 233 -14.82 -13.00 -0.13
CA MET A 233 -15.09 -12.33 1.14
C MET A 233 -16.49 -12.69 1.61
N THR A 234 -16.62 -13.07 2.89
CA THR A 234 -17.92 -13.23 3.53
C THR A 234 -18.34 -11.88 4.11
N VAL A 235 -19.42 -11.29 3.60
CA VAL A 235 -19.86 -9.94 4.01
C VAL A 235 -20.55 -10.02 5.37
N THR A 236 -19.93 -9.49 6.43
CA THR A 236 -20.51 -9.47 7.79
C THR A 236 -21.20 -8.16 8.11
N ASP A 237 -20.72 -7.07 7.52
CA ASP A 237 -21.15 -5.70 7.84
C ASP A 237 -21.39 -4.92 6.54
N ARG A 238 -22.37 -4.01 6.56
CA ARG A 238 -22.68 -3.07 5.48
C ARG A 238 -23.18 -1.76 6.07
N TRP A 239 -22.40 -0.68 5.95
CA TRP A 239 -22.74 0.61 6.54
C TRP A 239 -22.30 1.78 5.67
N GLU A 240 -22.93 2.93 5.90
CA GLU A 240 -22.50 4.22 5.32
C GLU A 240 -21.61 4.95 6.35
N PRO A 241 -20.30 5.10 6.10
CA PRO A 241 -19.41 5.77 7.04
C PRO A 241 -19.62 7.30 7.03
N ASN A 242 -19.38 7.94 8.18
CA ASN A 242 -19.21 9.39 8.21
C ASN A 242 -17.78 9.75 7.74
N LYS A 243 -17.66 10.05 6.44
CA LYS A 243 -16.38 10.38 5.79
C LYS A 243 -15.70 11.63 6.37
N ALA A 244 -16.46 12.65 6.77
CA ALA A 244 -15.90 13.84 7.41
C ALA A 244 -15.25 13.49 8.77
N ARG A 245 -15.91 12.63 9.56
CA ARG A 245 -15.35 12.14 10.83
C ARG A 245 -14.07 11.32 10.60
N GLU A 246 -14.04 10.46 9.58
CA GLU A 246 -12.83 9.73 9.21
C GLU A 246 -11.70 10.69 8.81
N ALA A 247 -12.01 11.70 7.99
CA ALA A 247 -11.05 12.69 7.54
C ALA A 247 -10.39 13.44 8.71
N GLU A 248 -11.19 13.98 9.62
CA GLU A 248 -10.69 14.69 10.80
C GLU A 248 -9.87 13.77 11.72
N LYS A 249 -10.37 12.58 12.02
CA LYS A 249 -9.76 11.70 13.03
C LYS A 249 -8.53 10.97 12.53
N VAL A 250 -8.50 10.58 11.25
CA VAL A 250 -7.43 9.77 10.66
C VAL A 250 -6.40 10.63 9.94
N PHE A 251 -6.84 11.67 9.22
CA PHE A 251 -5.98 12.53 8.40
C PHE A 251 -5.74 13.93 9.00
N GLY A 252 -6.28 14.18 10.20
CA GLY A 252 -6.07 15.41 10.98
C GLY A 252 -6.99 16.58 10.61
N ALA A 253 -7.56 16.58 9.40
CA ALA A 253 -8.49 17.61 8.93
C ALA A 253 -9.38 17.09 7.79
N ASP A 254 -10.59 17.64 7.67
CA ASP A 254 -11.45 17.47 6.51
C ASP A 254 -11.13 18.51 5.42
N ASP A 255 -9.91 18.43 4.88
CA ASP A 255 -9.40 19.32 3.82
C ASP A 255 -9.01 18.52 2.57
N ASP A 256 -9.66 18.81 1.44
CA ASP A 256 -9.42 18.19 0.13
C ASP A 256 -7.99 18.41 -0.41
N ALA A 257 -7.21 19.35 0.14
CA ALA A 257 -5.78 19.42 -0.15
C ALA A 257 -5.00 18.18 0.34
N HIS A 258 -5.53 17.45 1.31
CA HIS A 258 -4.96 16.18 1.76
C HIS A 258 -5.31 15.06 0.76
N PRO A 259 -4.32 14.36 0.16
CA PRO A 259 -4.58 13.38 -0.89
C PRO A 259 -5.55 12.24 -0.49
N ALA A 260 -5.48 11.75 0.75
CA ALA A 260 -6.43 10.74 1.22
C ALA A 260 -7.84 11.28 1.49
N VAL A 261 -8.00 12.54 1.91
CA VAL A 261 -9.32 13.17 2.10
C VAL A 261 -9.97 13.38 0.75
N ASN A 262 -9.21 13.91 -0.23
CA ASN A 262 -9.67 14.01 -1.61
C ASN A 262 -10.11 12.65 -2.17
N TYR A 263 -9.33 11.59 -1.95
CA TYR A 263 -9.73 10.25 -2.35
C TYR A 263 -11.00 9.80 -1.63
N LEU A 264 -11.09 10.03 -0.32
CA LEU A 264 -12.22 9.60 0.50
C LEU A 264 -13.54 10.20 0.01
N HIS A 265 -13.56 11.50 -0.30
CA HIS A 265 -14.78 12.18 -0.76
C HIS A 265 -15.06 12.00 -2.25
N ASN A 266 -14.03 12.03 -3.09
CA ASN A 266 -14.21 12.14 -4.55
C ASN A 266 -14.01 10.82 -5.31
N VAL A 267 -13.46 9.79 -4.69
CA VAL A 267 -13.15 8.50 -5.35
C VAL A 267 -13.80 7.32 -4.62
N ALA A 268 -13.69 7.26 -3.28
CA ALA A 268 -14.16 6.11 -2.52
C ALA A 268 -15.69 5.95 -2.63
N GLY A 269 -16.14 4.70 -2.70
CA GLY A 269 -17.53 4.31 -2.67
C GLY A 269 -18.29 4.86 -1.46
N LYS A 270 -19.62 4.88 -1.55
CA LYS A 270 -20.50 5.44 -0.51
C LYS A 270 -20.68 4.45 0.65
N ILE A 271 -20.69 3.16 0.37
CA ILE A 271 -20.97 2.10 1.35
C ILE A 271 -19.71 1.29 1.61
N TYR A 272 -19.44 0.97 2.87
CA TYR A 272 -18.35 0.07 3.26
C TYR A 272 -18.90 -1.32 3.56
N LEU A 273 -18.19 -2.33 3.06
CA LEU A 273 -18.43 -3.73 3.37
C LEU A 273 -17.29 -4.26 4.25
N GLY A 274 -17.64 -4.91 5.34
CA GLY A 274 -16.71 -5.54 6.27
C GLY A 274 -16.82 -7.06 6.18
N GLY A 275 -15.71 -7.76 6.43
CA GLY A 275 -15.73 -9.22 6.47
C GLY A 275 -14.38 -9.90 6.28
N PRO A 276 -14.25 -11.16 6.75
CA PRO A 276 -13.06 -11.97 6.53
C PRO A 276 -12.90 -12.34 5.06
N ILE A 277 -11.65 -12.43 4.62
CA ILE A 277 -11.30 -12.84 3.26
C ILE A 277 -10.66 -14.22 3.23
N VAL A 278 -10.80 -14.88 2.09
CA VAL A 278 -10.11 -16.12 1.75
C VAL A 278 -9.34 -15.90 0.45
N GLY A 279 -8.01 -15.90 0.54
CA GLY A 279 -7.13 -15.64 -0.59
C GLY A 279 -7.03 -16.84 -1.53
N ILE A 280 -7.34 -16.62 -2.80
CA ILE A 280 -7.32 -17.67 -3.84
C ILE A 280 -6.03 -17.58 -4.66
N GLN A 281 -5.65 -16.38 -5.07
CA GLN A 281 -4.41 -16.13 -5.80
C GLN A 281 -3.90 -14.71 -5.57
N GLN A 282 -2.58 -14.55 -5.69
CA GLN A 282 -1.92 -13.25 -5.62
C GLN A 282 -2.30 -12.38 -6.84
N PRO A 283 -2.39 -11.05 -6.67
CA PRO A 283 -2.38 -10.13 -7.81
C PRO A 283 -1.16 -10.37 -8.68
N VAL A 284 -1.34 -10.34 -10.00
CA VAL A 284 -0.24 -10.60 -10.93
C VAL A 284 0.55 -9.32 -11.16
N HIS A 285 1.82 -9.34 -10.77
CA HIS A 285 2.78 -8.28 -11.09
C HIS A 285 3.75 -8.77 -12.17
N TYR A 286 3.84 -8.05 -13.29
CA TYR A 286 4.77 -8.38 -14.37
C TYR A 286 6.10 -7.64 -14.25
N ASP A 287 6.14 -6.56 -13.47
CA ASP A 287 7.29 -5.70 -13.25
C ASP A 287 8.10 -6.15 -12.04
N PHE A 288 9.43 -6.11 -12.18
CA PHE A 288 10.41 -6.32 -11.10
C PHE A 288 10.12 -7.53 -10.18
N ARG A 289 9.59 -8.63 -10.71
CA ARG A 289 9.15 -9.81 -9.93
C ARG A 289 10.20 -10.31 -8.93
N GLY A 290 11.48 -10.32 -9.33
CA GLY A 290 12.59 -10.73 -8.46
C GLY A 290 12.91 -9.77 -7.31
N ARG A 291 12.18 -8.65 -7.19
CA ARG A 291 12.31 -7.66 -6.11
C ARG A 291 11.03 -7.55 -5.28
N ARG A 292 9.98 -8.32 -5.57
CA ARG A 292 8.73 -8.30 -4.80
C ARG A 292 8.71 -9.52 -3.90
N ASP A 293 8.92 -9.33 -2.60
CA ASP A 293 8.93 -10.41 -1.63
C ASP A 293 7.76 -10.26 -0.65
N THR A 294 7.04 -11.35 -0.41
CA THR A 294 6.08 -11.46 0.70
C THR A 294 6.79 -11.39 2.06
N PRO A 295 6.06 -11.09 3.15
CA PRO A 295 6.63 -11.15 4.50
C PRO A 295 7.37 -12.46 4.81
N ASN A 296 6.82 -13.60 4.40
CA ASN A 296 7.41 -14.90 4.67
C ASN A 296 8.63 -15.21 3.78
N GLU A 297 8.67 -14.70 2.54
CA GLU A 297 9.87 -14.74 1.70
C GLU A 297 11.00 -13.92 2.29
N LEU A 298 10.75 -12.69 2.76
CA LEU A 298 11.76 -11.87 3.45
C LEU A 298 12.25 -12.52 4.74
N ARG A 299 11.35 -13.04 5.58
CA ARG A 299 11.74 -13.76 6.80
C ARG A 299 12.60 -14.98 6.49
N SER A 300 12.28 -15.71 5.42
CA SER A 300 13.08 -16.83 4.93
C SER A 300 14.44 -16.38 4.42
N TYR A 301 14.49 -15.28 3.67
CA TYR A 301 15.71 -14.66 3.18
C TYR A 301 16.64 -14.22 4.34
N PHE A 302 16.10 -13.51 5.33
CA PHE A 302 16.85 -13.09 6.52
C PHE A 302 17.40 -14.30 7.28
N ARG A 303 16.58 -15.36 7.45
CA ARG A 303 17.03 -16.60 8.08
C ARG A 303 18.16 -17.26 7.30
N LYS A 304 18.05 -17.32 5.96
CA LYS A 304 19.06 -17.93 5.08
C LYS A 304 20.40 -17.19 5.15
N LEU A 305 20.37 -15.86 5.21
CA LEU A 305 21.58 -15.03 5.34
C LEU A 305 22.07 -14.87 6.78
N GLY A 306 21.35 -15.40 7.77
CA GLY A 306 21.68 -15.23 9.18
C GLY A 306 21.43 -13.81 9.71
N TRP A 307 20.66 -12.98 9.00
CA TRP A 307 20.30 -11.64 9.43
C TRP A 307 19.31 -11.71 10.60
N ARG A 308 19.72 -11.18 11.75
CA ARG A 308 18.90 -11.16 12.97
C ARG A 308 18.36 -9.78 13.29
N ARG A 309 19.19 -8.76 13.09
CA ARG A 309 18.84 -7.34 13.17
C ARG A 309 18.76 -6.80 11.75
N VAL A 310 17.58 -6.28 11.40
CA VAL A 310 17.27 -5.66 10.12
C VAL A 310 16.60 -4.32 10.38
N VAL A 311 17.17 -3.25 9.83
CA VAL A 311 16.58 -1.90 9.79
C VAL A 311 15.90 -1.69 8.44
N ALA A 312 14.64 -1.28 8.46
CA ALA A 312 13.89 -0.98 7.24
C ALA A 312 13.85 0.52 6.96
N PHE A 313 14.08 0.87 5.69
CA PHE A 313 13.93 2.22 5.17
C PHE A 313 12.70 2.31 4.26
N GLN A 314 11.71 3.09 4.69
CA GLN A 314 10.54 3.47 3.89
C GLN A 314 10.92 4.60 2.93
N THR A 315 10.53 4.48 1.66
CA THR A 315 10.56 5.63 0.75
C THR A 315 9.53 5.52 -0.38
N ARG A 316 9.04 6.67 -0.82
CA ARG A 316 8.26 6.87 -2.05
C ARG A 316 8.99 7.78 -3.06
N ASN A 317 10.21 8.22 -2.73
CA ASN A 317 11.01 9.15 -3.51
C ASN A 317 12.34 8.49 -3.94
N PRO A 318 12.97 8.94 -5.04
CA PRO A 318 14.32 8.53 -5.43
C PRO A 318 15.32 8.66 -4.26
N LEU A 319 16.25 7.71 -4.15
CA LEU A 319 17.36 7.83 -3.20
C LEU A 319 18.44 8.73 -3.78
N HIS A 320 18.90 9.66 -2.96
CA HIS A 320 20.00 10.58 -3.23
C HIS A 320 21.10 10.31 -2.19
N ARG A 321 22.23 10.99 -2.28
CA ARG A 321 23.38 10.70 -1.40
C ARG A 321 23.07 10.88 0.08
N ALA A 322 22.32 11.92 0.43
CA ALA A 322 21.86 12.13 1.81
C ALA A 322 21.05 10.95 2.35
N HIS A 323 20.19 10.34 1.52
CA HIS A 323 19.41 9.14 1.90
C HIS A 323 20.31 7.91 2.09
N GLN A 324 21.36 7.77 1.29
CA GLN A 324 22.30 6.66 1.40
C GLN A 324 23.16 6.74 2.66
N GLU A 325 23.75 7.91 2.92
CA GLU A 325 24.57 8.12 4.12
C GLU A 325 23.75 7.94 5.40
N LEU A 326 22.50 8.41 5.37
CA LEU A 326 21.57 8.18 6.46
C LEU A 326 21.36 6.69 6.71
N THR A 327 20.92 5.94 5.69
CA THR A 327 20.55 4.53 5.92
C THR A 327 21.75 3.71 6.36
N PHE A 328 22.97 4.08 5.94
CA PHE A 328 24.20 3.54 6.50
C PHE A 328 24.41 3.88 7.96
N ARG A 329 24.24 5.14 8.34
CA ARG A 329 24.37 5.57 9.74
C ARG A 329 23.38 4.82 10.63
N ALA A 330 22.11 4.77 10.23
CA ALA A 330 21.05 4.03 10.92
C ALA A 330 21.39 2.54 11.07
N ALA A 331 21.86 1.89 10.00
CA ALA A 331 22.27 0.49 10.04
C ALA A 331 23.48 0.25 10.97
N ARG A 332 24.47 1.17 10.97
CA ARG A 332 25.66 1.09 11.82
C ARG A 332 25.33 1.29 13.30
N GLU A 333 24.54 2.30 13.63
CA GLU A 333 24.10 2.60 15.00
C GLU A 333 23.25 1.45 15.57
N ALA A 334 22.32 0.93 14.78
CA ALA A 334 21.50 -0.23 15.14
C ALA A 334 22.26 -1.56 15.07
N GLN A 335 23.52 -1.58 14.60
CA GLN A 335 24.30 -2.80 14.32
C GLN A 335 23.47 -3.84 13.53
N ALA A 336 22.76 -3.38 12.51
CA ALA A 336 21.75 -4.10 11.76
C ALA A 336 22.07 -4.13 10.27
N ASN A 337 21.49 -5.10 9.56
CA ASN A 337 21.48 -5.11 8.10
C ASN A 337 20.38 -4.17 7.58
N LEU A 338 20.54 -3.64 6.38
CA LEU A 338 19.62 -2.68 5.79
C LEU A 338 18.67 -3.35 4.79
N LEU A 339 17.37 -3.13 4.97
CA LEU A 339 16.33 -3.36 3.97
C LEU A 339 15.84 -2.02 3.42
N ILE A 340 16.17 -1.75 2.16
CA ILE A 340 15.56 -0.65 1.40
C ILE A 340 14.19 -1.15 0.94
N HIS A 341 13.11 -0.62 1.53
CA HIS A 341 11.77 -1.16 1.37
C HIS A 341 10.82 -0.14 0.71
N PRO A 342 11.06 0.28 -0.53
CA PRO A 342 10.29 1.34 -1.17
C PRO A 342 8.86 0.89 -1.50
N VAL A 343 7.94 1.85 -1.46
CA VAL A 343 6.55 1.63 -1.88
C VAL A 343 6.44 1.74 -3.39
N VAL A 344 5.79 0.74 -4.01
CA VAL A 344 5.50 0.68 -5.46
C VAL A 344 4.01 0.59 -5.78
N GLY A 345 3.14 0.54 -4.77
CA GLY A 345 1.70 0.76 -4.94
C GLY A 345 1.39 2.25 -5.11
N MET A 346 0.23 2.68 -4.62
CA MET A 346 -0.16 4.10 -4.70
C MET A 346 0.65 4.98 -3.73
N THR A 347 1.22 6.07 -4.24
CA THR A 347 1.94 7.09 -3.44
C THR A 347 1.24 8.44 -3.52
N LYS A 348 1.95 9.55 -3.23
CA LYS A 348 1.36 10.88 -3.32
C LYS A 348 1.13 11.25 -4.81
N PRO A 349 -0.03 11.82 -5.18
CA PRO A 349 -0.22 12.38 -6.51
C PRO A 349 0.88 13.37 -6.89
N GLY A 350 1.40 13.25 -8.11
CA GLY A 350 2.51 14.06 -8.62
C GLY A 350 3.92 13.53 -8.27
N ASP A 351 4.03 12.44 -7.50
CA ASP A 351 5.30 11.73 -7.33
C ASP A 351 5.79 11.15 -8.67
N ILE A 352 7.09 10.88 -8.73
CA ILE A 352 7.70 10.17 -9.85
C ILE A 352 7.13 8.74 -9.89
N ASP A 353 6.84 8.25 -11.10
CA ASP A 353 6.31 6.91 -11.30
C ASP A 353 7.22 5.83 -10.69
N HIS A 354 6.63 4.72 -10.26
CA HIS A 354 7.40 3.71 -9.54
C HIS A 354 8.44 3.01 -10.43
N PHE A 355 8.25 2.90 -11.75
CA PHE A 355 9.25 2.29 -12.63
C PHE A 355 10.55 3.11 -12.63
N THR A 356 10.43 4.42 -12.76
CA THR A 356 11.58 5.34 -12.68
C THR A 356 12.21 5.30 -11.30
N ARG A 357 11.41 5.29 -10.23
CA ARG A 357 11.93 5.19 -8.87
C ARG A 357 12.68 3.88 -8.64
N VAL A 358 12.15 2.74 -9.10
CA VAL A 358 12.81 1.43 -8.97
C VAL A 358 14.13 1.41 -9.74
N ARG A 359 14.18 1.92 -10.97
CA ARG A 359 15.46 2.06 -11.70
C ARG A 359 16.45 2.96 -10.97
N CYS A 360 15.99 4.05 -10.35
CA CYS A 360 16.83 4.87 -9.48
C CYS A 360 17.34 4.08 -8.28
N TYR A 361 16.51 3.26 -7.64
CA TYR A 361 16.94 2.43 -6.50
C TYR A 361 17.98 1.40 -6.92
N GLU A 362 17.78 0.73 -8.06
CA GLU A 362 18.77 -0.19 -8.62
C GLU A 362 20.09 0.51 -8.94
N ALA A 363 20.05 1.73 -9.47
CA ALA A 363 21.24 2.55 -9.73
C ALA A 363 21.99 2.97 -8.45
N VAL A 364 21.32 3.07 -7.30
CA VAL A 364 21.97 3.36 -6.00
C VAL A 364 22.40 2.07 -5.29
N LEU A 365 21.78 0.92 -5.55
CA LEU A 365 22.08 -0.33 -4.83
C LEU A 365 23.56 -0.73 -4.91
N ASP A 366 24.22 -0.49 -6.05
CA ASP A 366 25.66 -0.75 -6.23
C ASP A 366 26.56 0.12 -5.35
N GLN A 367 25.99 1.19 -4.76
CA GLN A 367 26.67 2.05 -3.80
C GLN A 367 26.54 1.50 -2.36
N TYR A 368 25.83 0.40 -2.14
CA TYR A 368 25.71 -0.28 -0.85
C TYR A 368 26.54 -1.57 -0.79
N PRO A 369 27.08 -1.96 0.39
CA PRO A 369 27.70 -3.27 0.56
C PRO A 369 26.67 -4.39 0.40
N ALA A 370 26.82 -5.17 -0.67
CA ALA A 370 25.87 -6.23 -1.05
C ALA A 370 25.65 -7.31 0.04
N ALA A 371 26.61 -7.49 0.95
CA ALA A 371 26.50 -8.48 2.03
C ALA A 371 25.55 -8.06 3.17
N THR A 372 25.31 -6.76 3.34
CA THR A 372 24.55 -6.19 4.47
C THR A 372 23.37 -5.34 4.05
N THR A 373 23.07 -5.28 2.75
CA THR A 373 21.98 -4.47 2.20
C THR A 373 21.22 -5.24 1.15
N THR A 374 19.89 -5.17 1.21
CA THR A 374 18.99 -5.69 0.18
C THR A 374 17.86 -4.71 -0.09
N MET A 375 17.15 -4.91 -1.20
CA MET A 375 15.97 -4.15 -1.56
C MET A 375 14.83 -5.10 -1.87
N SER A 376 13.66 -4.78 -1.33
CA SER A 376 12.39 -5.43 -1.69
C SER A 376 11.30 -4.37 -1.87
N LEU A 377 10.39 -4.58 -2.81
CA LEU A 377 9.35 -3.63 -3.18
C LEU A 377 8.07 -3.94 -2.39
N LEU A 378 7.51 -2.91 -1.75
CA LEU A 378 6.27 -3.02 -0.99
C LEU A 378 5.09 -2.53 -1.82
N ASN A 379 4.11 -3.40 -2.09
CA ASN A 379 2.87 -3.01 -2.78
C ASN A 379 1.84 -2.35 -1.84
N LEU A 380 2.26 -1.29 -1.14
CA LEU A 380 1.41 -0.51 -0.24
C LEU A 380 0.71 0.62 -1.00
N ALA A 381 -0.57 0.85 -0.74
CA ALA A 381 -1.23 2.10 -1.08
C ALA A 381 -1.10 3.08 0.11
N MET A 382 -0.21 4.05 0.00
CA MET A 382 -0.02 5.07 1.04
C MET A 382 -1.24 5.98 1.17
N ARG A 383 -1.52 6.44 2.38
CA ARG A 383 -2.60 7.39 2.67
C ARG A 383 -2.08 8.82 2.85
N MET A 384 -0.77 8.98 2.94
CA MET A 384 -0.13 10.23 3.35
C MET A 384 -0.63 10.73 4.71
N ALA A 385 -0.94 9.81 5.63
CA ALA A 385 -1.55 10.11 6.93
C ALA A 385 -0.51 10.34 8.05
N GLY A 386 0.67 10.83 7.67
CA GLY A 386 1.70 11.32 8.60
C GLY A 386 1.95 10.37 9.80
N PRO A 387 1.68 10.82 11.04
CA PRO A 387 1.92 10.04 12.25
C PRO A 387 1.22 8.67 12.30
N ARG A 388 -0.07 8.60 11.97
CA ARG A 388 -0.81 7.32 12.00
C ARG A 388 -0.22 6.33 11.00
N GLU A 389 0.20 6.82 9.84
CA GLU A 389 0.86 6.00 8.82
C GLU A 389 2.30 5.61 9.19
N ALA A 390 3.00 6.39 10.02
CA ALA A 390 4.29 5.97 10.56
C ALA A 390 4.14 4.74 11.48
N VAL A 391 3.18 4.76 12.40
CA VAL A 391 2.84 3.59 13.24
C VAL A 391 2.45 2.39 12.37
N TRP A 392 1.64 2.63 11.34
CA TRP A 392 1.22 1.58 10.39
C TRP A 392 2.41 0.96 9.66
N HIS A 393 3.33 1.79 9.17
CA HIS A 393 4.56 1.31 8.54
C HIS A 393 5.40 0.48 9.50
N GLY A 394 5.47 0.83 10.78
CA GLY A 394 6.13 0.02 11.81
C GLY A 394 5.54 -1.38 11.90
N LEU A 395 4.20 -1.49 12.00
CA LEU A 395 3.48 -2.77 12.03
C LEU A 395 3.73 -3.59 10.76
N ILE A 396 3.65 -2.96 9.58
CA ILE A 396 3.91 -3.65 8.30
C ILE A 396 5.35 -4.18 8.28
N ARG A 397 6.35 -3.39 8.69
CA ARG A 397 7.76 -3.79 8.65
C ARG A 397 8.09 -4.86 9.69
N LYS A 398 7.45 -4.80 10.87
CA LYS A 398 7.46 -5.90 11.84
C LYS A 398 6.94 -7.18 11.18
N ASN A 399 5.81 -7.13 10.48
CA ASN A 399 5.26 -8.30 9.78
C ASN A 399 6.24 -8.84 8.72
N HIS A 400 6.98 -7.98 8.03
CA HIS A 400 8.04 -8.39 7.09
C HIS A 400 9.35 -8.85 7.75
N GLY A 401 9.40 -8.95 9.09
CA GLY A 401 10.53 -9.51 9.84
C GLY A 401 11.63 -8.51 10.22
N CYS A 402 11.35 -7.21 10.04
CA CYS A 402 12.26 -6.15 10.45
C CYS A 402 12.24 -5.97 11.96
N THR A 403 13.37 -5.52 12.49
CA THR A 403 13.57 -5.28 13.94
C THR A 403 13.71 -3.82 14.29
N HIS A 404 14.11 -3.01 13.30
CA HIS A 404 14.23 -1.57 13.45
C HIS A 404 13.54 -0.90 12.25
N PHE A 405 13.04 0.31 12.43
CA PHE A 405 12.39 1.09 11.37
C PHE A 405 12.81 2.55 11.44
N ILE A 406 13.24 3.09 10.30
CA ILE A 406 13.64 4.49 10.20
C ILE A 406 12.39 5.37 10.07
N VAL A 407 12.25 6.35 10.96
CA VAL A 407 11.16 7.34 10.91
C VAL A 407 11.72 8.74 10.66
N GLY A 408 11.38 9.25 9.47
CA GLY A 408 11.77 10.53 8.88
C GLY A 408 11.30 11.79 9.61
N ARG A 409 11.86 12.94 9.21
CA ARG A 409 11.17 14.23 9.33
C ARG A 409 10.00 14.22 8.35
N ASP A 410 8.82 14.67 8.78
CA ASP A 410 7.59 14.73 7.95
C ASP A 410 7.27 13.35 7.32
N HIS A 411 7.45 12.29 8.10
CA HIS A 411 7.32 10.92 7.62
C HIS A 411 5.89 10.65 7.16
N ALA A 412 5.73 10.21 5.91
CA ALA A 412 4.44 10.02 5.26
C ALA A 412 3.53 11.28 5.25
N GLY A 413 4.11 12.48 5.36
CA GLY A 413 3.38 13.74 5.27
C GLY A 413 3.00 14.13 3.83
N PRO A 414 1.82 14.74 3.63
CA PRO A 414 1.38 15.27 2.34
C PRO A 414 1.88 16.70 2.09
N GLY A 415 2.51 17.35 3.07
CA GLY A 415 2.95 18.74 2.99
C GLY A 415 1.89 19.69 3.53
N LYS A 416 1.46 20.66 2.71
CA LYS A 416 0.65 21.80 3.15
C LYS A 416 -0.83 21.68 2.81
N ASN A 417 -1.67 22.22 3.69
CA ASN A 417 -3.11 22.33 3.59
C ASN A 417 -3.55 23.53 2.71
N SER A 418 -4.86 23.70 2.54
CA SER A 418 -5.46 24.78 1.74
C SER A 418 -5.13 26.19 2.26
N ALA A 419 -4.76 26.33 3.54
CA ALA A 419 -4.33 27.59 4.16
C ALA A 419 -2.81 27.85 4.03
N GLY A 420 -2.05 26.90 3.48
CA GLY A 420 -0.59 27.00 3.33
C GLY A 420 0.23 26.57 4.55
N GLU A 421 -0.43 25.96 5.54
CA GLU A 421 0.15 25.41 6.78
C GLU A 421 0.46 23.92 6.59
N ASP A 422 1.47 23.38 7.27
CA ASP A 422 1.80 21.96 7.18
C ASP A 422 0.70 21.11 7.87
N PHE A 423 0.27 20.00 7.24
CA PHE A 423 -0.75 19.11 7.79
C PHE A 423 -0.32 18.44 9.10
N TYR A 424 0.98 18.14 9.22
CA TYR A 424 1.58 17.54 10.39
C TYR A 424 2.87 18.28 10.72
N GLY A 425 3.20 18.37 12.00
CA GLY A 425 4.49 18.87 12.43
C GLY A 425 5.63 17.97 11.95
N PRO A 426 6.86 18.52 11.84
CA PRO A 426 8.00 17.81 11.25
C PRO A 426 8.41 16.54 12.00
N TYR A 427 8.04 16.39 13.28
CA TYR A 427 8.43 15.26 14.13
C TYR A 427 7.25 14.52 14.78
N ASP A 428 6.01 14.94 14.51
CA ASP A 428 4.80 14.33 15.07
C ASP A 428 4.74 12.81 14.81
N ALA A 429 5.27 12.38 13.66
CA ALA A 429 5.35 10.99 13.30
C ALA A 429 6.33 10.19 14.17
N GLN A 430 7.45 10.80 14.58
CA GLN A 430 8.38 10.17 15.51
C GLN A 430 7.79 10.12 16.92
N ASP A 431 7.11 11.19 17.34
CA ASP A 431 6.51 11.27 18.67
C ASP A 431 5.43 10.19 18.85
N LEU A 432 4.48 10.08 17.91
CA LEU A 432 3.45 9.05 17.96
C LEU A 432 4.02 7.63 17.83
N PHE A 433 5.08 7.45 17.04
CA PHE A 433 5.74 6.16 16.93
C PHE A 433 6.38 5.73 18.25
N ARG A 434 7.09 6.64 18.94
CA ARG A 434 7.69 6.37 20.26
C ARG A 434 6.64 5.98 21.30
N GLU A 435 5.48 6.62 21.29
CA GLU A 435 4.38 6.28 22.20
C GLU A 435 3.91 4.82 22.06
N HIS A 436 3.95 4.29 20.84
CA HIS A 436 3.49 2.94 20.51
C HIS A 436 4.62 1.93 20.27
N GLU A 437 5.88 2.32 20.34
CA GLU A 437 7.05 1.53 19.94
C GLU A 437 7.08 0.15 20.61
N ALA A 438 6.87 0.11 21.93
CA ALA A 438 6.85 -1.12 22.71
C ALA A 438 5.73 -2.09 22.28
N GLU A 439 4.58 -1.55 21.87
CA GLU A 439 3.43 -2.33 21.44
C GLU A 439 3.58 -2.81 19.98
N ILE A 440 4.14 -1.96 19.11
CA ILE A 440 4.51 -2.36 17.75
C ILE A 440 5.55 -3.49 17.85
N GLY A 441 6.51 -3.41 18.77
CA GLY A 441 7.57 -4.41 18.92
C GLY A 441 8.64 -4.31 17.83
N ILE A 442 8.93 -3.09 17.39
CA ILE A 442 10.02 -2.75 16.47
C ILE A 442 10.71 -1.48 16.99
N GLU A 443 12.04 -1.43 16.96
CA GLU A 443 12.80 -0.28 17.48
C GLU A 443 12.82 0.86 16.45
N MET A 444 12.49 2.08 16.87
CA MET A 444 12.56 3.24 16.00
C MET A 444 14.02 3.72 15.87
N VAL A 445 14.45 3.99 14.65
CA VAL A 445 15.69 4.74 14.39
C VAL A 445 15.30 6.13 13.90
N ASP A 446 15.61 7.15 14.68
CA ASP A 446 15.25 8.53 14.34
C ASP A 446 16.09 9.03 13.16
N PHE A 447 15.38 9.60 12.19
CA PHE A 447 16.00 10.28 11.07
C PHE A 447 16.34 11.71 11.43
N LYS A 448 17.62 12.07 11.30
CA LYS A 448 18.06 13.46 11.33
C LYS A 448 18.22 14.01 9.92
N HIS A 449 17.92 15.29 9.74
CA HIS A 449 18.04 15.96 8.45
C HIS A 449 19.52 16.11 8.05
N MET A 450 19.98 15.28 7.11
CA MET A 450 21.36 15.28 6.63
C MET A 450 21.62 16.42 5.64
N VAL A 451 22.75 17.11 5.79
CA VAL A 451 23.23 18.16 4.88
C VAL A 451 24.66 17.87 4.44
N TYR A 452 25.08 18.43 3.31
CA TYR A 452 26.45 18.28 2.81
C TYR A 452 27.31 19.44 3.31
N VAL A 453 28.40 19.13 4.00
CA VAL A 453 29.37 20.12 4.49
C VAL A 453 30.55 20.17 3.52
N GLN A 454 30.59 21.21 2.68
CA GLN A 454 31.51 21.29 1.54
C GLN A 454 32.99 21.28 1.98
N ASP A 455 33.33 22.04 3.02
CA ASP A 455 34.69 22.17 3.54
C ASP A 455 35.28 20.85 4.06
N ARG A 456 34.40 19.91 4.43
CA ARG A 456 34.76 18.57 4.95
C ARG A 456 34.49 17.45 3.96
N ALA A 457 33.84 17.75 2.84
CA ALA A 457 33.40 16.81 1.82
C ALA A 457 32.60 15.61 2.36
N GLN A 458 31.76 15.82 3.38
CA GLN A 458 30.98 14.76 4.03
C GLN A 458 29.55 15.19 4.38
N TYR A 459 28.70 14.23 4.72
CA TYR A 459 27.32 14.48 5.14
C TYR A 459 27.21 14.38 6.65
N GLU A 460 26.54 15.36 7.25
CA GLU A 460 26.36 15.46 8.69
C GLU A 460 24.90 15.82 9.01
N PRO A 461 24.37 15.40 10.18
CA PRO A 461 23.08 15.89 10.62
C PRO A 461 23.13 17.39 10.86
N ALA A 462 22.13 18.09 10.32
CA ALA A 462 22.07 19.53 10.41
C ALA A 462 22.03 20.06 11.84
N ASP A 463 21.56 19.29 12.82
CA ASP A 463 21.50 19.62 14.25
C ASP A 463 22.83 19.38 14.98
N GLU A 464 23.73 18.54 14.46
CA GLU A 464 25.01 18.15 15.10
C GLU A 464 26.21 19.00 14.66
N ILE A 465 26.05 19.85 13.65
CA ILE A 465 27.12 20.75 13.22
C ILE A 465 27.23 21.89 14.23
N GLU A 466 28.25 21.90 15.07
CA GLU A 466 28.46 22.92 16.11
C GLU A 466 28.98 24.26 15.55
N ASP A 467 29.74 24.21 14.46
CA ASP A 467 30.45 25.33 13.85
C ASP A 467 29.80 25.79 12.53
N LYS A 468 28.47 25.80 12.47
CA LYS A 468 27.69 26.13 11.25
C LYS A 468 28.10 27.45 10.59
N ASP A 469 28.54 28.42 11.40
CA ASP A 469 28.96 29.74 10.92
C ASP A 469 30.34 29.74 10.24
N ASN A 470 31.12 28.66 10.41
CA ASN A 470 32.49 28.51 9.89
C ASN A 470 32.59 27.52 8.72
N VAL A 471 31.49 26.86 8.34
CA VAL A 471 31.47 25.85 7.28
C VAL A 471 30.37 26.13 6.26
N THR A 472 30.60 25.74 5.02
CA THR A 472 29.64 25.88 3.93
C THR A 472 28.72 24.68 3.89
N ILE A 473 27.47 24.90 4.31
CA ILE A 473 26.41 23.88 4.29
C ILE A 473 25.63 23.99 2.98
N LEU A 474 25.62 22.91 2.21
CA LEU A 474 24.88 22.80 0.96
C LEU A 474 23.69 21.84 1.11
N ASN A 475 22.55 22.26 0.57
CA ASN A 475 21.33 21.47 0.49
C ASN A 475 20.54 21.85 -0.77
N ILE A 476 19.87 20.88 -1.39
CA ILE A 476 18.93 21.11 -2.49
C ILE A 476 17.57 20.60 -2.05
N SER A 477 16.58 21.50 -2.02
CA SER A 477 15.20 21.13 -1.71
C SER A 477 14.59 20.33 -2.87
N GLY A 478 13.53 19.57 -2.60
CA GLY A 478 12.77 18.89 -3.66
C GLY A 478 12.17 19.86 -4.70
N THR A 479 11.90 21.11 -4.33
CA THR A 479 11.46 22.16 -5.27
C THR A 479 12.60 22.58 -6.19
N GLU A 480 13.80 22.79 -5.65
CA GLU A 480 14.98 23.14 -6.45
C GLU A 480 15.42 21.98 -7.36
N LEU A 481 15.36 20.72 -6.88
CA LEU A 481 15.62 19.54 -7.72
C LEU A 481 14.67 19.50 -8.92
N ARG A 482 13.36 19.69 -8.69
CA ARG A 482 12.36 19.73 -9.76
C ARG A 482 12.64 20.86 -10.74
N ARG A 483 13.02 22.04 -10.26
CA ARG A 483 13.42 23.18 -11.11
C ARG A 483 14.61 22.82 -12.01
N ARG A 484 15.67 22.23 -11.44
CA ARG A 484 16.87 21.81 -12.21
C ARG A 484 16.55 20.72 -13.24
N LEU A 485 15.69 19.77 -12.91
CA LEU A 485 15.21 18.78 -13.89
C LEU A 485 14.43 19.45 -15.02
N GLN A 486 13.49 20.33 -14.70
CA GLN A 486 12.64 21.05 -15.66
C GLN A 486 13.43 21.99 -16.58
N GLU A 487 14.42 22.71 -16.04
CA GLU A 487 15.24 23.65 -16.81
C GLU A 487 16.44 22.97 -17.49
N GLY A 488 16.66 21.67 -17.26
CA GLY A 488 17.83 20.96 -17.79
C GLY A 488 19.16 21.39 -17.13
N LEU A 489 19.11 22.06 -15.99
CA LEU A 489 20.31 22.49 -15.25
C LEU A 489 21.05 21.31 -14.65
N GLU A 490 22.36 21.43 -14.52
CA GLU A 490 23.20 20.43 -13.86
C GLU A 490 22.72 20.17 -12.42
N ILE A 491 22.65 18.88 -12.04
CA ILE A 491 22.38 18.47 -10.66
C ILE A 491 23.74 18.07 -10.08
N PRO A 492 24.22 18.75 -9.02
CA PRO A 492 25.56 18.50 -8.50
C PRO A 492 25.74 17.07 -8.04
N GLU A 493 26.93 16.50 -8.28
CA GLU A 493 27.23 15.13 -7.87
C GLU A 493 27.18 14.93 -6.35
N TRP A 494 27.47 15.98 -5.55
CA TRP A 494 27.31 15.93 -4.11
C TRP A 494 25.83 15.86 -3.68
N PHE A 495 24.87 16.11 -4.55
CA PHE A 495 23.47 15.94 -4.20
C PHE A 495 22.98 14.52 -4.53
N SER A 496 23.22 14.09 -5.78
CA SER A 496 22.74 12.80 -6.29
C SER A 496 23.77 12.13 -7.17
N PHE A 497 23.73 10.80 -7.22
CA PHE A 497 24.57 10.03 -8.13
C PHE A 497 24.26 10.35 -9.60
N PRO A 498 25.28 10.45 -10.48
CA PRO A 498 25.07 10.67 -11.90
C PRO A 498 24.11 9.67 -12.55
N THR A 499 24.23 8.38 -12.20
CA THR A 499 23.37 7.30 -12.70
C THR A 499 21.91 7.48 -12.29
N VAL A 500 21.64 7.95 -11.07
CA VAL A 500 20.29 8.29 -10.62
C VAL A 500 19.75 9.49 -11.38
N VAL A 501 20.57 10.53 -11.56
CA VAL A 501 20.16 11.73 -12.32
C VAL A 501 19.82 11.37 -13.76
N GLU A 502 20.59 10.47 -14.38
CA GLU A 502 20.31 9.97 -15.72
C GLU A 502 18.93 9.28 -15.80
N GLU A 503 18.63 8.37 -14.86
CA GLU A 503 17.32 7.72 -14.78
C GLU A 503 16.17 8.70 -14.57
N LEU A 504 16.36 9.74 -13.75
CA LEU A 504 15.37 10.79 -13.56
C LEU A 504 15.12 11.60 -14.83
N ARG A 505 16.17 11.92 -15.58
CA ARG A 505 16.07 12.70 -16.83
C ARG A 505 15.41 11.93 -17.96
N LYS A 506 15.50 10.59 -17.98
CA LYS A 506 14.79 9.74 -18.97
C LYS A 506 13.27 9.94 -18.91
N THR A 507 12.72 10.15 -17.71
CA THR A 507 11.26 10.30 -17.52
C THR A 507 10.82 11.74 -17.35
N LYS A 508 11.67 12.60 -16.80
CA LYS A 508 11.42 14.04 -16.65
C LYS A 508 12.48 14.82 -17.45
N PRO A 509 12.39 14.81 -18.79
CA PRO A 509 13.28 15.62 -19.62
C PRO A 509 13.02 17.12 -19.37
N PRO A 510 13.91 18.02 -19.85
CA PRO A 510 13.68 19.46 -19.77
C PRO A 510 12.32 19.86 -20.37
N ARG A 511 11.69 20.94 -19.87
CA ARG A 511 10.35 21.38 -20.33
C ARG A 511 10.22 21.56 -21.83
N ALA A 512 11.29 22.00 -22.49
CA ALA A 512 11.33 22.19 -23.94
C ALA A 512 11.18 20.87 -24.73
N GLU A 513 11.40 19.73 -24.08
CA GLU A 513 11.31 18.37 -24.65
C GLU A 513 10.09 17.59 -24.12
N GLN A 514 9.37 18.13 -23.12
CA GLN A 514 8.14 17.53 -22.61
C GLN A 514 6.98 17.76 -23.57
N GLY A 515 5.99 16.86 -23.57
CA GLY A 515 4.72 17.13 -24.22
C GLY A 515 3.91 18.15 -23.44
N PHE A 516 2.96 18.82 -24.10
CA PHE A 516 2.02 19.73 -23.46
C PHE A 516 0.70 19.81 -24.23
N THR A 517 -0.35 20.23 -23.54
CA THR A 517 -1.66 20.48 -24.14
C THR A 517 -1.99 21.97 -24.11
N VAL A 518 -2.38 22.52 -25.26
CA VAL A 518 -3.04 23.83 -25.37
C VAL A 518 -4.52 23.60 -25.48
N PHE A 519 -5.27 23.99 -24.46
CA PHE A 519 -6.69 23.75 -24.34
C PHE A 519 -7.47 25.05 -24.48
N PHE A 520 -8.03 25.27 -25.67
CA PHE A 520 -8.88 26.42 -25.94
C PHE A 520 -10.30 26.17 -25.42
N THR A 521 -10.90 27.20 -24.80
CA THR A 521 -12.30 27.22 -24.37
C THR A 521 -12.94 28.57 -24.70
N GLY A 522 -14.25 28.58 -24.92
CA GLY A 522 -15.01 29.78 -25.31
C GLY A 522 -16.24 29.44 -26.15
N PHE A 523 -17.08 30.43 -26.44
CA PHE A 523 -18.35 30.27 -27.16
C PHE A 523 -18.19 29.69 -28.57
N SER A 524 -19.25 29.07 -29.11
CA SER A 524 -19.28 28.67 -30.52
C SER A 524 -19.06 29.91 -31.41
N GLY A 525 -18.27 29.81 -32.47
CA GLY A 525 -17.95 30.99 -33.30
C GLY A 525 -16.96 32.00 -32.71
N SER A 526 -16.43 31.76 -31.50
CA SER A 526 -15.46 32.68 -30.85
C SER A 526 -14.09 32.77 -31.51
N GLY A 527 -13.76 31.85 -32.44
CA GLY A 527 -12.48 31.83 -33.15
C GLY A 527 -11.49 30.75 -32.70
N LYS A 528 -11.83 29.89 -31.72
CA LYS A 528 -10.97 28.81 -31.19
C LYS A 528 -10.31 27.97 -32.29
N SER A 529 -11.09 27.34 -33.17
CA SER A 529 -10.57 26.45 -34.21
C SER A 529 -9.65 27.19 -35.18
N THR A 530 -9.92 28.47 -35.46
CA THR A 530 -9.07 29.30 -36.34
C THR A 530 -7.71 29.58 -35.68
N ILE A 531 -7.71 29.99 -34.41
CA ILE A 531 -6.48 30.25 -33.64
C ILE A 531 -5.70 28.95 -33.44
N ALA A 532 -6.38 27.85 -33.13
CA ALA A 532 -5.78 26.52 -32.96
C ALA A 532 -5.07 26.02 -34.23
N ASN A 533 -5.67 26.23 -35.41
CA ASN A 533 -5.02 25.90 -36.68
C ASN A 533 -3.81 26.79 -36.96
N ALA A 534 -3.91 28.10 -36.72
CA ALA A 534 -2.76 29.01 -36.89
C ALA A 534 -1.61 28.65 -35.96
N LEU A 535 -1.90 28.32 -34.69
CA LEU A 535 -0.91 27.83 -33.73
C LEU A 535 -0.29 26.50 -34.17
N MET A 536 -1.10 25.56 -34.65
CA MET A 536 -0.62 24.27 -35.17
C MET A 536 0.41 24.46 -36.29
N VAL A 537 0.12 25.33 -37.26
CA VAL A 537 1.05 25.64 -38.36
C VAL A 537 2.35 26.23 -37.81
N LYS A 538 2.28 27.25 -36.94
CA LYS A 538 3.48 27.87 -36.34
C LYS A 538 4.34 26.86 -35.57
N LEU A 539 3.72 25.96 -34.81
CA LEU A 539 4.44 24.91 -34.07
C LEU A 539 5.05 23.85 -35.01
N MET A 540 4.36 23.48 -36.08
CA MET A 540 4.91 22.57 -37.10
C MET A 540 6.08 23.21 -37.87
N GLU A 541 6.02 24.52 -38.15
CA GLU A 541 7.12 25.28 -38.77
C GLU A 541 8.36 25.33 -37.87
N MET A 542 8.18 25.48 -36.55
CA MET A 542 9.28 25.41 -35.57
C MET A 542 9.90 24.00 -35.47
N GLY A 543 9.09 22.96 -35.68
CA GLY A 543 9.50 21.56 -35.59
C GLY A 543 9.76 21.08 -34.15
N GLY A 544 10.48 19.98 -34.01
CA GLY A 544 10.92 19.42 -32.72
C GLY A 544 9.98 18.39 -32.09
N ARG A 545 8.66 18.60 -32.11
CA ARG A 545 7.67 17.65 -31.57
C ARG A 545 6.50 17.43 -32.52
N PRO A 546 5.88 16.24 -32.51
CA PRO A 546 4.65 16.01 -33.26
C PRO A 546 3.50 16.83 -32.67
N VAL A 547 2.71 17.45 -33.54
CA VAL A 547 1.56 18.29 -33.17
C VAL A 547 0.26 17.61 -33.61
N THR A 548 -0.70 17.48 -32.71
CA THR A 548 -2.01 16.86 -32.97
C THR A 548 -3.12 17.86 -32.65
N LEU A 549 -3.99 18.12 -33.63
CA LEU A 549 -5.16 18.97 -33.47
C LEU A 549 -6.41 18.14 -33.15
N LEU A 550 -6.97 18.36 -31.96
CA LEU A 550 -8.22 17.80 -31.46
C LEU A 550 -9.32 18.87 -31.52
N ASP A 551 -9.69 19.27 -32.74
CA ASP A 551 -10.79 20.20 -32.97
C ASP A 551 -12.17 19.53 -32.80
N GLY A 552 -13.17 20.31 -32.41
CA GLY A 552 -14.51 19.79 -32.06
C GLY A 552 -15.17 18.99 -33.19
N ASP A 553 -14.99 19.40 -34.45
CA ASP A 553 -15.55 18.69 -35.60
C ASP A 553 -14.78 17.37 -35.88
N ILE A 554 -13.46 17.35 -35.69
CA ILE A 554 -12.61 16.15 -35.84
C ILE A 554 -12.94 15.14 -34.75
N VAL A 555 -13.04 15.59 -33.50
CA VAL A 555 -13.37 14.75 -32.35
C VAL A 555 -14.77 14.17 -32.51
N ARG A 556 -15.78 14.99 -32.84
CA ARG A 556 -17.14 14.50 -33.04
C ARG A 556 -17.23 13.46 -34.14
N LYS A 557 -16.43 13.59 -35.21
CA LYS A 557 -16.42 12.60 -36.29
C LYS A 557 -15.79 11.27 -35.88
N ASN A 558 -14.69 11.29 -35.12
CA ASN A 558 -13.87 10.09 -34.91
C ASN A 558 -14.04 9.44 -33.54
N LEU A 559 -14.43 10.22 -32.52
CA LEU A 559 -14.42 9.80 -31.12
C LEU A 559 -15.80 9.89 -30.45
N SER A 560 -16.74 10.66 -31.00
CA SER A 560 -18.00 11.03 -30.32
C SER A 560 -19.18 11.19 -31.28
N SER A 561 -19.24 10.43 -32.37
CA SER A 561 -20.30 10.53 -33.39
C SER A 561 -21.68 10.16 -32.85
N GLU A 562 -21.73 9.35 -31.81
CA GLU A 562 -22.93 8.88 -31.13
C GLU A 562 -23.44 9.86 -30.05
N LEU A 563 -22.63 10.84 -29.64
CA LEU A 563 -22.96 11.75 -28.55
C LEU A 563 -23.81 12.92 -29.06
N GLY A 564 -24.94 13.14 -28.38
CA GLY A 564 -25.84 14.26 -28.60
C GLY A 564 -25.33 15.59 -28.03
N PHE A 565 -26.27 16.41 -27.54
CA PHE A 565 -25.98 17.75 -27.00
C PHE A 565 -26.37 17.92 -25.53
N SER A 566 -26.78 16.84 -24.84
CA SER A 566 -27.08 16.91 -23.41
C SER A 566 -25.84 17.28 -22.60
N LYS A 567 -26.03 17.78 -21.38
CA LYS A 567 -24.94 18.05 -20.44
C LYS A 567 -24.01 16.85 -20.26
N GLU A 568 -24.57 15.66 -20.03
CA GLU A 568 -23.82 14.42 -19.81
C GLU A 568 -23.00 14.04 -21.05
N HIS A 569 -23.59 14.15 -22.24
CA HIS A 569 -22.90 13.87 -23.50
C HIS A 569 -21.78 14.88 -23.79
N ARG A 570 -21.94 16.15 -23.39
CA ARG A 570 -20.88 17.15 -23.49
C ARG A 570 -19.74 16.84 -22.55
N ASP A 571 -20.04 16.56 -21.30
CA ASP A 571 -19.04 16.20 -20.29
C ASP A 571 -18.22 14.99 -20.74
N LEU A 572 -18.89 13.94 -21.22
CA LEU A 572 -18.23 12.76 -21.75
C LEU A 572 -17.35 13.07 -22.97
N ASN A 573 -17.82 13.91 -23.90
CA ASN A 573 -17.03 14.35 -25.04
C ASN A 573 -15.76 15.09 -24.60
N ILE A 574 -15.85 16.01 -23.63
CA ILE A 574 -14.66 16.74 -23.13
C ILE A 574 -13.70 15.80 -22.40
N ARG A 575 -14.20 14.86 -21.59
CA ARG A 575 -13.37 13.84 -20.94
C ARG A 575 -12.63 12.96 -21.96
N ARG A 576 -13.28 12.57 -23.06
CA ARG A 576 -12.63 11.82 -24.16
C ARG A 576 -11.53 12.63 -24.83
N ILE A 577 -11.75 13.93 -25.07
CA ILE A 577 -10.69 14.83 -25.57
C ILE A 577 -9.53 14.89 -24.60
N GLY A 578 -9.82 15.08 -23.31
CA GLY A 578 -8.81 15.13 -22.25
C GLY A 578 -7.96 13.87 -22.19
N TYR A 579 -8.58 12.69 -22.25
CA TYR A 579 -7.88 11.41 -22.28
C TYR A 579 -6.94 11.25 -23.49
N VAL A 580 -7.40 11.63 -24.68
CA VAL A 580 -6.52 11.55 -25.87
C VAL A 580 -5.38 12.57 -25.77
N ALA A 581 -5.67 13.78 -25.29
CA ALA A 581 -4.67 14.82 -25.09
C ALA A 581 -3.62 14.45 -24.03
N SER A 582 -4.01 13.77 -22.95
CA SER A 582 -3.08 13.30 -21.91
C SER A 582 -2.13 12.23 -22.46
N GLU A 583 -2.62 11.27 -23.26
CA GLU A 583 -1.76 10.27 -23.89
C GLU A 583 -0.80 10.88 -24.94
N ILE A 584 -1.23 11.91 -25.70
CA ILE A 584 -0.33 12.65 -26.59
C ILE A 584 0.75 13.37 -25.79
N THR A 585 0.36 14.07 -24.72
CA THR A 585 1.26 14.83 -23.83
C THR A 585 2.30 13.90 -23.18
N LYS A 586 1.86 12.75 -22.68
CA LYS A 586 2.70 11.70 -22.09
C LYS A 586 3.78 11.17 -23.03
N ASN A 587 3.52 11.13 -24.33
CA ASN A 587 4.46 10.68 -25.34
C ASN A 587 5.30 11.82 -25.96
N GLY A 588 5.38 12.98 -25.29
CA GLY A 588 6.21 14.10 -25.75
C GLY A 588 5.58 14.92 -26.88
N GLY A 589 4.33 14.64 -27.25
CA GLY A 589 3.62 15.37 -28.30
C GLY A 589 2.97 16.66 -27.81
N ILE A 590 2.54 17.49 -28.77
CA ILE A 590 1.77 18.70 -28.51
C ILE A 590 0.32 18.44 -28.90
N ALA A 591 -0.59 18.44 -27.91
CA ALA A 591 -2.02 18.37 -28.17
C ALA A 591 -2.62 19.78 -28.22
N ILE A 592 -3.37 20.08 -29.27
CA ILE A 592 -4.11 21.35 -29.41
C ILE A 592 -5.60 21.02 -29.42
N CYS A 593 -6.31 21.40 -28.37
CA CYS A 593 -7.73 21.09 -28.19
C CYS A 593 -8.56 22.36 -28.37
N ALA A 594 -9.62 22.31 -29.18
CA ALA A 594 -10.51 23.46 -29.40
C ALA A 594 -12.01 23.23 -29.09
N PRO A 595 -12.39 22.57 -27.97
CA PRO A 595 -13.79 22.41 -27.61
C PRO A 595 -14.43 23.68 -27.04
N ILE A 596 -15.75 23.66 -26.84
CA ILE A 596 -16.44 24.71 -26.05
C ILE A 596 -16.07 24.56 -24.56
N ALA A 597 -16.16 23.34 -24.02
CA ALA A 597 -15.87 23.00 -22.62
C ALA A 597 -16.52 23.95 -21.60
N PRO A 598 -17.86 24.01 -21.54
CA PRO A 598 -18.58 25.06 -20.83
C PRO A 598 -18.46 24.99 -19.31
N TYR A 599 -18.25 23.80 -18.72
CA TYR A 599 -18.29 23.62 -17.28
C TYR A 599 -16.89 23.60 -16.66
N ALA A 600 -16.71 24.35 -15.57
CA ALA A 600 -15.41 24.48 -14.90
C ALA A 600 -14.92 23.16 -14.29
N THR A 601 -15.83 22.35 -13.75
CA THR A 601 -15.53 21.04 -13.14
C THR A 601 -14.90 20.09 -14.16
N THR A 602 -15.42 20.04 -15.38
CA THR A 602 -14.91 19.16 -16.43
C THR A 602 -13.57 19.64 -16.97
N ARG A 603 -13.36 20.96 -17.09
CA ARG A 603 -12.04 21.52 -17.46
C ARG A 603 -10.98 21.20 -16.40
N ARG A 604 -11.33 21.30 -15.11
CA ARG A 604 -10.46 20.95 -13.99
C ARG A 604 -10.06 19.47 -14.02
N ALA A 605 -11.01 18.56 -14.25
CA ALA A 605 -10.71 17.13 -14.37
C ALA A 605 -9.72 16.85 -15.52
N VAL A 606 -9.93 17.46 -16.69
CA VAL A 606 -9.01 17.31 -17.84
C VAL A 606 -7.62 17.89 -17.54
N ARG A 607 -7.55 19.03 -16.85
CA ARG A 607 -6.28 19.60 -16.37
C ARG A 607 -5.55 18.62 -15.46
N GLU A 608 -6.23 18.07 -14.46
CA GLU A 608 -5.69 17.11 -13.50
C GLU A 608 -5.16 15.83 -14.19
N ASP A 609 -5.85 15.34 -15.23
CA ASP A 609 -5.41 14.18 -16.03
C ASP A 609 -4.12 14.48 -16.83
N ILE A 610 -4.01 15.68 -17.40
CA ILE A 610 -2.88 16.08 -18.26
C ILE A 610 -1.65 16.46 -17.44
N GLU A 611 -1.83 17.16 -16.32
CA GLU A 611 -0.74 17.64 -15.44
C GLU A 611 0.05 16.50 -14.78
N GLN A 612 -0.48 15.27 -14.82
CA GLN A 612 0.28 14.07 -14.46
C GLN A 612 1.48 13.82 -15.38
N PHE A 613 1.35 14.19 -16.66
CA PHE A 613 2.31 13.85 -17.72
C PHE A 613 3.06 15.05 -18.28
N GLY A 614 2.43 16.22 -18.38
CA GLY A 614 3.04 17.42 -18.95
C GLY A 614 2.24 18.69 -18.63
N ALA A 615 2.54 19.79 -19.30
CA ALA A 615 1.86 21.06 -19.00
C ALA A 615 0.46 21.13 -19.64
N PHE A 616 -0.50 21.68 -18.90
CA PHE A 616 -1.80 22.08 -19.42
C PHE A 616 -1.88 23.61 -19.51
N VAL A 617 -2.25 24.13 -20.69
CA VAL A 617 -2.34 25.57 -20.96
C VAL A 617 -3.76 25.90 -21.38
N GLU A 618 -4.57 26.39 -20.44
CA GLU A 618 -5.94 26.84 -20.68
C GLU A 618 -5.92 28.22 -21.33
N VAL A 619 -6.45 28.28 -22.56
CA VAL A 619 -6.58 29.51 -23.33
C VAL A 619 -8.05 29.87 -23.44
N HIS A 620 -8.45 30.91 -22.69
CA HIS A 620 -9.81 31.43 -22.77
C HIS A 620 -9.94 32.39 -23.96
N VAL A 621 -10.76 32.01 -24.95
CA VAL A 621 -11.08 32.85 -26.11
C VAL A 621 -12.33 33.65 -25.78
N ALA A 622 -12.12 34.84 -25.21
CA ALA A 622 -13.11 35.66 -24.49
C ALA A 622 -14.03 36.52 -25.38
N THR A 623 -14.21 36.14 -26.64
CA THR A 623 -15.09 36.85 -27.58
C THR A 623 -16.52 36.96 -27.06
N SER A 624 -17.14 38.14 -27.15
CA SER A 624 -18.52 38.35 -26.71
C SER A 624 -19.50 37.43 -27.44
N ILE A 625 -20.64 37.14 -26.79
CA ILE A 625 -21.68 36.30 -27.39
C ILE A 625 -22.32 37.01 -28.59
N GLU A 626 -22.44 38.33 -28.54
CA GLU A 626 -22.98 39.17 -29.61
C GLU A 626 -22.11 39.05 -30.87
N GLU A 627 -20.79 39.12 -30.71
CA GLU A 627 -19.87 38.94 -31.83
C GLU A 627 -19.86 37.49 -32.34
N CYS A 628 -19.94 36.50 -31.45
CA CYS A 628 -20.06 35.09 -31.82
C CYS A 628 -21.33 34.83 -32.66
N GLU A 629 -22.46 35.40 -32.26
CA GLU A 629 -23.74 35.32 -32.97
C GLU A 629 -23.66 36.04 -34.32
N ARG A 630 -22.99 37.20 -34.39
CA ARG A 630 -22.72 37.90 -35.67
C ARG A 630 -21.85 37.06 -36.62
N ARG A 631 -20.93 36.27 -36.09
CA ARG A 631 -20.02 35.38 -36.84
C ARG A 631 -20.62 33.99 -37.13
N ASP A 632 -21.89 33.74 -36.80
CA ASP A 632 -22.52 32.41 -36.89
C ASP A 632 -22.71 31.91 -38.33
N ARG A 633 -21.66 31.32 -38.90
CA ARG A 633 -21.67 30.73 -40.24
C ARG A 633 -22.52 29.45 -40.34
N LYS A 634 -22.72 28.75 -39.22
CA LYS A 634 -23.44 27.46 -39.16
C LYS A 634 -24.94 27.65 -38.86
N GLY A 635 -25.38 28.87 -38.56
CA GLY A 635 -26.77 29.19 -38.20
C GLY A 635 -27.23 28.60 -36.86
N LEU A 636 -26.29 28.16 -36.02
CA LEU A 636 -26.58 27.47 -34.76
C LEU A 636 -27.17 28.40 -33.71
N TYR A 637 -26.70 29.64 -33.63
CA TYR A 637 -27.24 30.65 -32.72
C TYR A 637 -28.67 31.03 -33.12
N LYS A 638 -28.92 31.21 -34.41
CA LYS A 638 -30.28 31.45 -34.93
C LYS A 638 -31.24 30.32 -34.56
N LEU A 639 -30.84 29.07 -34.79
CA LEU A 639 -31.65 27.90 -34.43
C LEU A 639 -31.87 27.77 -32.91
N ALA A 640 -30.88 28.14 -32.10
CA ALA A 640 -31.00 28.17 -30.64
C ALA A 640 -31.99 29.26 -30.17
N ARG A 641 -31.91 30.48 -30.71
CA ARG A 641 -32.87 31.58 -30.43
C ARG A 641 -34.29 31.24 -30.86
N GLU A 642 -34.46 30.47 -31.93
CA GLU A 642 -35.75 29.93 -32.40
C GLU A 642 -36.25 28.73 -31.55
N GLY A 643 -35.51 28.28 -30.54
CA GLY A 643 -35.88 27.17 -29.66
C GLY A 643 -35.75 25.77 -30.30
N LYS A 644 -35.16 25.68 -31.50
CA LYS A 644 -34.94 24.41 -32.22
C LYS A 644 -33.76 23.61 -31.64
N ILE A 645 -32.83 24.29 -30.97
CA ILE A 645 -31.75 23.67 -30.18
C ILE A 645 -31.99 24.02 -28.71
N LYS A 646 -32.40 23.03 -27.91
CA LYS A 646 -32.90 23.25 -26.54
C LYS A 646 -31.82 23.68 -25.56
N GLU A 647 -30.61 23.13 -25.67
CA GLU A 647 -29.51 23.35 -24.72
C GLU A 647 -28.31 23.93 -25.47
N PHE A 648 -28.28 25.23 -25.71
CA PHE A 648 -27.20 25.88 -26.43
C PHE A 648 -26.40 26.80 -25.51
N THR A 649 -25.08 26.60 -25.47
CA THR A 649 -24.18 27.31 -24.55
C THR A 649 -24.23 28.82 -24.78
N GLY A 650 -24.41 29.59 -23.70
CA GLY A 650 -24.54 31.04 -23.71
C GLY A 650 -25.96 31.55 -24.01
N ILE A 651 -26.89 30.67 -24.41
CA ILE A 651 -28.30 31.04 -24.66
C ILE A 651 -29.21 30.39 -23.62
N SER A 652 -29.21 29.06 -23.54
CA SER A 652 -30.04 28.28 -22.62
C SER A 652 -29.24 27.37 -21.67
N ASP A 653 -27.96 27.15 -21.94
CA ASP A 653 -27.02 26.39 -21.11
C ASP A 653 -25.86 27.32 -20.69
N PRO A 654 -25.41 27.33 -19.42
CA PRO A 654 -24.37 28.26 -18.95
C PRO A 654 -23.00 28.02 -19.59
N TYR A 655 -22.14 29.04 -19.49
CA TYR A 655 -20.71 28.96 -19.76
C TYR A 655 -19.97 29.49 -18.54
N ASP A 656 -19.27 28.60 -17.83
CA ASP A 656 -18.45 28.97 -16.68
C ASP A 656 -17.16 29.59 -17.21
N VAL A 657 -17.07 30.92 -17.17
CA VAL A 657 -15.88 31.66 -17.58
C VAL A 657 -14.67 31.18 -16.77
N PRO A 658 -13.53 30.81 -17.40
CA PRO A 658 -12.33 30.43 -16.68
C PRO A 658 -11.86 31.54 -15.74
N VAL A 659 -11.68 31.20 -14.45
CA VAL A 659 -11.25 32.17 -13.42
C VAL A 659 -9.74 32.43 -13.49
N ASN A 660 -8.94 31.38 -13.69
CA ASN A 660 -7.48 31.44 -13.72
C ASN A 660 -6.89 30.75 -14.97
N PRO A 661 -7.27 31.14 -16.20
CA PRO A 661 -6.64 30.58 -17.40
C PRO A 661 -5.17 31.03 -17.50
N GLU A 662 -4.30 30.21 -18.08
CA GLU A 662 -2.91 30.60 -18.36
C GLU A 662 -2.83 31.81 -19.30
N LEU A 663 -3.81 31.95 -20.21
CA LEU A 663 -3.95 33.08 -21.12
C LEU A 663 -5.42 33.36 -21.45
N THR A 664 -5.79 34.64 -21.46
CA THR A 664 -7.07 35.12 -22.02
C THR A 664 -6.78 35.88 -23.31
N VAL A 665 -7.51 35.57 -24.37
CA VAL A 665 -7.35 36.17 -25.70
C VAL A 665 -8.66 36.77 -26.16
N GLU A 666 -8.63 38.04 -26.53
CA GLU A 666 -9.73 38.75 -27.17
C GLU A 666 -9.63 38.70 -28.68
N THR A 667 -10.75 38.43 -29.37
CA THR A 667 -10.75 38.29 -30.85
C THR A 667 -11.55 39.38 -31.56
N GLU A 668 -12.09 40.35 -30.82
CA GLU A 668 -12.79 41.49 -31.39
C GLU A 668 -11.81 42.52 -31.90
N ASN A 669 -11.84 42.77 -33.22
CA ASN A 669 -10.91 43.70 -33.89
C ASN A 669 -9.42 43.32 -33.75
N VAL A 670 -9.14 42.04 -33.49
CA VAL A 670 -7.78 41.49 -33.39
C VAL A 670 -7.59 40.44 -34.47
N GLU A 671 -6.45 40.53 -35.19
CA GLU A 671 -6.07 39.55 -36.20
C GLU A 671 -5.74 38.19 -35.58
N VAL A 672 -6.10 37.11 -36.28
CA VAL A 672 -5.86 35.72 -35.82
C VAL A 672 -4.38 35.46 -35.55
N ASP A 673 -3.49 36.00 -36.39
CA ASP A 673 -2.05 35.85 -36.22
C ASP A 673 -1.54 36.49 -34.92
N ASN A 674 -2.13 37.62 -34.51
CA ASN A 674 -1.80 38.25 -33.23
C ASN A 674 -2.21 37.34 -32.07
N CYS A 675 -3.45 36.84 -32.09
CA CYS A 675 -3.95 35.88 -31.09
C CYS A 675 -3.06 34.64 -30.99
N ALA A 676 -2.73 34.00 -32.12
CA ALA A 676 -1.86 32.82 -32.16
C ALA A 676 -0.44 33.14 -31.65
N HIS A 677 0.10 34.33 -31.95
CA HIS A 677 1.41 34.76 -31.47
C HIS A 677 1.41 35.01 -29.95
N GLN A 678 0.33 35.53 -29.37
CA GLN A 678 0.21 35.63 -27.90
C GLN A 678 0.27 34.25 -27.22
N VAL A 679 -0.39 33.24 -27.81
CA VAL A 679 -0.28 31.87 -27.32
C VAL A 679 1.17 31.39 -27.42
N LEU A 680 1.86 31.65 -28.54
CA LEU A 680 3.26 31.26 -28.73
C LEU A 680 4.18 31.90 -27.68
N LEU A 681 4.09 33.21 -27.46
CA LEU A 681 4.86 33.93 -26.44
C LEU A 681 4.57 33.39 -25.03
N LYS A 682 3.31 33.00 -24.75
CA LYS A 682 2.98 32.36 -23.48
C LYS A 682 3.69 31.01 -23.34
N LEU A 683 3.68 30.17 -24.37
CA LEU A 683 4.37 28.88 -24.36
C LEU A 683 5.89 29.03 -24.17
N GLU A 684 6.49 30.04 -24.79
CA GLU A 684 7.90 30.38 -24.64
C GLU A 684 8.21 30.85 -23.20
N SER A 685 7.40 31.75 -22.65
CA SER A 685 7.56 32.24 -21.27
C SER A 685 7.46 31.13 -20.21
N MET A 686 6.73 30.05 -20.53
CA MET A 686 6.59 28.87 -19.68
C MET A 686 7.72 27.84 -19.89
N GLY A 687 8.64 28.10 -20.84
CA GLY A 687 9.75 27.21 -21.20
C GLY A 687 9.31 25.95 -21.96
N LEU A 688 8.09 25.93 -22.50
CA LEU A 688 7.55 24.77 -23.21
C LEU A 688 8.08 24.67 -24.64
N ILE A 689 8.44 25.79 -25.24
CA ILE A 689 9.14 25.89 -26.53
C ILE A 689 10.44 26.67 -26.32
N LYS A 690 11.46 26.37 -27.12
CA LYS A 690 12.69 27.19 -27.16
C LYS A 690 12.41 28.42 -28.03
N GLY A 691 12.84 29.58 -27.54
CA GLY A 691 12.90 30.82 -28.33
C GLY A 691 14.00 30.79 -29.39
#